data_AF-A0A6F8U858-F1
#
_entry.id   AF-A0A6F8U858-F1
#
_cell.length_a   1.000
_cell.length_b   1.000
_cell.length_c   1.000
_cell.angle_alpha   90.00
_cell.angle_beta   90.00
_cell.angle_gamma   90.00
#
_symmetry.space_group_name_H-M   'P 1'
#
loop_
_entity.id
_entity.type
_entity.pdbx_description
1 polymer ?
#
loop_
_entity_poly.entity_id
_entity_poly.type
_entity_poly.pdbx_seq_one_letter_code
_entity_poly.pdbx_strand_id
1 'polypeptide(L)'
;MRQQPTVKKPTAARSAQPKAKPPQVRSLINEHPAKKLSELIVQAKAPLEAELSKAHLPVSKPLTLFLSFTDGLQRATVVQFSGKHLAEVWKKLADWQQRKYKESPKVRWLRIDWVTATRTMPWADCLTEMHSAKRNYFRYGVSLDTNFRYAFLEQELNANAMLYLGGNQPKAALNKKNFLIYGVKRYGKHFSLPAHQDQALLFTTQAILVQPDQPHKLLHGYSGGQEGRNTGRRIIDKLDPAQVTSLIQQSSQFLAEQVDATGRFIYGIHPCFDREINAYNTLRHTSTTYSMLEAWEVTQSSELKSAIDRSIEHLTSQLIRQYSLPSGETLAYLQDSNNEIKLGGNAVCLLALVKYTELTNDQQYLPLMEQLALGIQHMQHQATGQFNHVLNADDLSIKEEFRIIYYDGEAAFGLMRLYGLTKDERWLNTVEKAFEYFIEKEHWKIHDHWLSYCVNELTLYRPEERYYQFGIKNVAGHLGFVIGRITTFPTLLELMMAAHKMITRLKASDQHRHLLEQIDLKMFYRALETRAHYLLNGFFWPEFAIYFQNPQRIMGSFFIRHHSFRVRIDDVEHYLSGYVAFLNHYLKAPLAPSPVINDRVWNAHHIETATGGRWLRRPAQDWCAKGVKYFAPSVCGGDLVVVRGEGEKVGVLPSRVSTLPTPAGIMVSSSSSSATALESTELPILEVDNSGEAILALGRYARNQLSGVVVGVTGSSGKTTAVAMLSHVLATQGDVYASAHNANLPHGIAWNLTSAGWDVPHLVLEMAVGRMPTSSRMARPHVAVFLNVHPAHIGSSHTVADIARVKSAIFEGMSPGGVAVINRDMLEFEMVFSAAIKNNQRVILFGEHEQSDIRLISYDNATQVATLSRYGGPQEHIVIGAAGHHMALNSLAVIAVTTALDYPLAPILERLKTFRPLPGRGEEKLIRFKGRQFTLINDAYNANPGSMAAALDRLGHLTVEGQRIAILGQMEDLGPSAEHYHTALLEAVERAKIDTLYVVGPHYRTFWERLSTAQQGAHVASIEALKTVLADTFNDGDGVLVKGSNSTGMHKIVAWLESEQD
;
A
#
# COMPACT_ATOMS: atom_id res chain seq x y z
N MET A 1 32.95 -45.14 -62.33
CA MET A 1 31.50 -45.19 -62.60
C MET A 1 30.83 -43.98 -61.96
N ARG A 2 30.16 -43.18 -62.79
CA ARG A 2 29.08 -42.19 -62.57
C ARG A 2 29.32 -40.95 -61.69
N GLN A 3 29.58 -39.84 -62.39
CA GLN A 3 29.17 -38.47 -62.08
C GLN A 3 27.70 -38.23 -62.50
N GLN A 4 27.03 -37.29 -61.81
CA GLN A 4 26.01 -36.29 -62.26
C GLN A 4 24.96 -36.02 -61.15
N PRO A 5 24.24 -34.86 -61.13
CA PRO A 5 24.72 -33.49 -61.27
C PRO A 5 24.01 -32.47 -60.34
N THR A 6 24.59 -31.28 -60.25
CA THR A 6 24.04 -30.06 -59.64
C THR A 6 22.92 -29.43 -60.48
N VAL A 7 21.82 -29.01 -59.83
CA VAL A 7 20.79 -28.14 -60.44
C VAL A 7 20.76 -26.80 -59.71
N LYS A 8 21.17 -25.73 -60.42
CA LYS A 8 20.97 -24.33 -60.06
C LYS A 8 19.49 -23.96 -60.22
N LYS A 9 18.89 -23.32 -59.21
CA LYS A 9 17.61 -22.58 -59.37
C LYS A 9 17.88 -21.10 -59.67
N PRO A 10 16.99 -20.42 -60.41
CA PRO A 10 17.28 -19.13 -61.04
C PRO A 10 17.09 -17.96 -60.07
N THR A 11 17.96 -16.97 -60.20
CA THR A 11 17.86 -15.63 -59.64
C THR A 11 16.70 -14.87 -60.29
N ALA A 12 15.58 -14.71 -59.57
CA ALA A 12 14.57 -13.71 -59.89
C ALA A 12 14.99 -12.36 -59.27
N ALA A 13 15.19 -11.36 -60.12
CA ALA A 13 15.50 -9.99 -59.73
C ALA A 13 14.38 -9.45 -58.83
N ARG A 14 14.71 -9.12 -57.58
CA ARG A 14 13.85 -8.28 -56.73
C ARG A 14 13.83 -6.88 -57.34
N SER A 15 12.69 -6.48 -57.89
CA SER A 15 12.41 -5.08 -58.16
C SER A 15 12.60 -4.30 -56.86
N ALA A 16 13.47 -3.28 -56.91
CA ALA A 16 13.63 -2.34 -55.83
C ALA A 16 12.30 -1.58 -55.68
N GLN A 17 11.51 -1.94 -54.68
CA GLN A 17 10.44 -1.07 -54.19
C GLN A 17 11.07 0.29 -53.84
N PRO A 18 10.47 1.42 -54.23
CA PRO A 18 10.99 2.73 -53.89
C PRO A 18 11.11 2.82 -52.37
N LYS A 19 12.28 3.28 -51.89
CA LYS A 19 12.50 3.56 -50.47
C LYS A 19 11.36 4.46 -49.99
N ALA A 20 10.50 3.93 -49.13
CA ALA A 20 9.50 4.73 -48.44
C ALA A 20 10.20 5.95 -47.82
N LYS A 21 9.61 7.14 -47.97
CA LYS A 21 10.08 8.36 -47.30
C LYS A 21 10.33 8.02 -45.82
N PRO A 22 11.41 8.53 -45.21
CA PRO A 22 11.60 8.34 -43.77
C PRO A 22 10.34 8.81 -43.05
N PRO A 23 9.79 8.01 -42.12
CA PRO A 23 8.56 8.39 -41.41
C PRO A 23 8.78 9.75 -40.75
N GLN A 24 7.77 10.63 -40.83
CA GLN A 24 7.78 11.87 -40.06
C GLN A 24 8.00 11.53 -38.58
N VAL A 25 8.86 12.29 -37.90
CA VAL A 25 9.08 12.14 -36.46
C VAL A 25 7.74 12.31 -35.76
N ARG A 26 7.30 11.27 -35.04
CA ARG A 26 5.99 11.24 -34.37
C ARG A 26 5.82 12.40 -33.39
N SER A 27 4.59 12.91 -33.30
CA SER A 27 4.19 14.05 -32.47
C SER A 27 4.62 13.90 -31.01
N LEU A 28 4.43 12.72 -30.42
CA LEU A 28 4.79 12.40 -29.03
C LEU A 28 6.28 12.62 -28.71
N ILE A 29 7.18 12.46 -29.69
CA ILE A 29 8.61 12.74 -29.50
C ILE A 29 8.90 14.23 -29.61
N ASN A 30 8.18 14.93 -30.50
CA ASN A 30 8.37 16.36 -30.74
C ASN A 30 7.93 17.22 -29.54
N GLU A 31 6.97 16.75 -28.75
CA GLU A 31 6.50 17.41 -27.51
C GLU A 31 7.57 17.48 -26.41
N HIS A 32 8.63 16.66 -26.47
CA HIS A 32 9.69 16.64 -25.47
C HIS A 32 10.94 17.39 -25.94
N PRO A 33 11.34 18.54 -25.35
CA PRO A 33 12.54 19.24 -25.79
C PRO A 33 13.81 18.38 -25.70
N ALA A 34 14.83 18.71 -26.49
CA ALA A 34 16.14 18.07 -26.45
C ALA A 34 17.20 19.07 -25.96
N LYS A 35 18.01 18.66 -24.97
CA LYS A 35 19.13 19.46 -24.42
C LYS A 35 20.46 18.72 -24.56
N LYS A 36 21.58 19.42 -24.39
CA LYS A 36 22.90 18.77 -24.40
C LYS A 36 22.97 17.75 -23.26
N LEU A 37 23.59 16.60 -23.50
CA LEU A 37 23.77 15.57 -22.49
C LEU A 37 24.50 16.10 -21.24
N SER A 38 25.47 17.00 -21.43
CA SER A 38 26.17 17.66 -20.32
C SER A 38 25.23 18.45 -19.42
N GLU A 39 24.24 19.15 -19.99
CA GLU A 39 23.23 19.90 -19.24
C GLU A 39 22.31 18.95 -18.45
N LEU A 40 21.86 17.85 -19.08
CA LEU A 40 21.03 16.86 -18.38
C LEU A 40 21.79 16.12 -17.27
N ILE A 41 23.07 15.83 -17.46
CA ILE A 41 23.92 15.28 -16.39
C ILE A 41 23.93 16.27 -15.22
N VAL A 42 24.18 17.56 -15.46
CA VAL A 42 24.14 18.59 -14.40
C VAL A 42 22.78 18.64 -13.71
N GLN A 43 21.68 18.65 -14.47
CA GLN A 43 20.31 18.63 -13.94
C GLN A 43 20.03 17.38 -13.07
N ALA A 44 20.61 16.24 -13.41
CA ALA A 44 20.38 14.97 -12.72
C ALA A 44 21.13 14.85 -11.39
N LYS A 45 22.17 15.66 -11.14
CA LYS A 45 23.07 15.49 -10.00
C LYS A 45 22.35 15.62 -8.65
N ALA A 46 21.69 16.75 -8.42
CA ALA A 46 21.03 17.02 -7.13
C ALA A 46 19.87 16.05 -6.85
N PRO A 47 18.98 15.73 -7.81
CA PRO A 47 17.98 14.66 -7.63
C PRO A 47 18.60 13.31 -7.27
N LEU A 48 19.67 12.91 -7.96
CA LEU A 48 20.34 11.64 -7.68
C LEU A 48 20.96 11.63 -6.28
N GLU A 49 21.59 12.72 -5.86
CA GLU A 49 22.14 12.88 -4.51
C GLU A 49 21.05 12.70 -3.45
N ALA A 50 19.90 13.33 -3.65
CA ALA A 50 18.75 13.24 -2.74
C ALA A 50 18.14 11.82 -2.67
N GLU A 51 18.13 11.09 -3.78
CA GLU A 51 17.63 9.70 -3.78
C GLU A 51 18.65 8.72 -3.20
N LEU A 52 19.95 8.90 -3.49
CA LEU A 52 21.01 8.08 -2.90
C LEU A 52 21.13 8.26 -1.38
N SER A 53 20.89 9.47 -0.86
CA SER A 53 20.88 9.71 0.59
C SER A 53 19.73 8.98 1.29
N LYS A 54 18.61 8.73 0.60
CA LYS A 54 17.49 7.93 1.11
C LYS A 54 17.73 6.42 0.99
N ALA A 55 18.55 6.00 0.03
CA ALA A 55 18.66 4.60 -0.40
C ALA A 55 19.43 3.65 0.55
N HIS A 56 19.97 4.13 1.68
CA HIS A 56 20.70 3.33 2.69
C HIS A 56 21.66 2.28 2.08
N LEU A 57 22.45 2.69 1.08
CA LEU A 57 23.33 1.76 0.37
C LEU A 57 24.43 1.22 1.30
N PRO A 58 24.81 -0.07 1.20
CA PRO A 58 25.86 -0.64 2.04
C PRO A 58 27.20 0.08 1.84
N VAL A 59 27.74 0.68 2.91
CA VAL A 59 29.00 1.46 2.89
C VAL A 59 30.20 0.64 2.39
N SER A 60 30.14 -0.69 2.52
CA SER A 60 31.22 -1.61 2.14
C SER A 60 31.28 -1.96 0.64
N LYS A 61 30.28 -1.57 -0.17
CA LYS A 61 30.24 -1.90 -1.61
C LYS A 61 30.42 -0.65 -2.47
N PRO A 62 31.13 -0.74 -3.61
CA PRO A 62 31.30 0.41 -4.51
C PRO A 62 29.95 0.82 -5.11
N LEU A 63 29.68 2.13 -5.10
CA LEU A 63 28.56 2.72 -5.82
C LEU A 63 28.76 2.49 -7.32
N THR A 64 27.79 1.84 -7.96
CA THR A 64 27.78 1.61 -9.40
C THR A 64 26.56 2.27 -10.02
N LEU A 65 26.80 3.17 -10.97
CA LEU A 65 25.79 3.89 -11.72
C LEU A 65 25.80 3.45 -13.18
N PHE A 66 24.61 3.30 -13.77
CA PHE A 66 24.40 3.16 -15.21
C PHE A 66 23.70 4.42 -15.73
N LEU A 67 24.18 4.95 -16.84
CA LEU A 67 23.56 6.07 -17.53
C LEU A 67 23.10 5.62 -18.91
N SER A 68 21.80 5.73 -19.14
CA SER A 68 21.12 5.39 -20.39
C SER A 68 20.51 6.64 -21.00
N PHE A 69 20.97 7.06 -22.18
CA PHE A 69 20.51 8.31 -22.80
C PHE A 69 20.24 8.18 -24.30
N THR A 70 19.25 8.94 -24.78
CA THR A 70 18.88 8.98 -26.21
C THR A 70 18.15 10.27 -26.60
N ASP A 71 18.13 10.57 -27.90
CA ASP A 71 17.26 11.55 -28.56
C ASP A 71 15.83 11.01 -28.82
N GLY A 72 15.61 9.70 -28.61
CA GLY A 72 14.36 8.98 -28.86
C GLY A 72 14.20 8.40 -30.26
N LEU A 73 15.07 8.79 -31.19
CA LEU A 73 15.05 8.29 -32.56
C LEU A 73 15.83 6.99 -32.68
N GLN A 74 16.86 6.84 -31.84
CA GLN A 74 17.70 5.65 -31.77
C GLN A 74 17.66 5.01 -30.39
N ARG A 75 18.06 3.74 -30.31
CA ARG A 75 18.27 3.06 -29.03
C ARG A 75 19.24 3.84 -28.14
N ALA A 76 18.95 3.86 -26.84
CA ALA A 76 19.81 4.45 -25.83
C ALA A 76 21.24 3.91 -25.85
N THR A 77 22.19 4.83 -25.67
CA THR A 77 23.56 4.48 -25.30
C THR A 77 23.59 4.26 -23.80
N VAL A 78 24.15 3.12 -23.38
CA VAL A 78 24.28 2.75 -21.96
C VAL A 78 25.76 2.68 -21.58
N VAL A 79 26.13 3.43 -20.55
CA VAL A 79 27.49 3.42 -19.96
C VAL A 79 27.40 3.19 -18.46
N GLN A 80 28.47 2.66 -17.86
CA GLN A 80 28.52 2.43 -16.42
C GLN A 80 29.81 2.93 -15.78
N PHE A 81 29.71 3.31 -14.51
CA PHE A 81 30.81 3.79 -13.70
C PHE A 81 30.68 3.27 -12.27
N SER A 82 31.79 2.80 -11.70
CA SER A 82 31.88 2.35 -10.31
C SER A 82 32.95 3.13 -9.55
N GLY A 83 32.72 3.37 -8.26
CA GLY A 83 33.61 4.11 -7.37
C GLY A 83 33.19 3.99 -5.91
N LYS A 84 34.00 4.48 -4.98
CA LYS A 84 33.71 4.37 -3.54
C LYS A 84 32.54 5.27 -3.11
N HIS A 85 32.42 6.44 -3.72
CA HIS A 85 31.38 7.42 -3.41
C HIS A 85 30.97 8.19 -4.68
N LEU A 86 29.82 8.87 -4.61
CA LEU A 86 29.24 9.56 -5.76
C LEU A 86 30.20 10.55 -6.42
N ALA A 87 30.94 11.35 -5.66
CA ALA A 87 31.87 12.33 -6.23
C ALA A 87 32.94 11.68 -7.14
N GLU A 88 33.44 10.49 -6.79
CA GLU A 88 34.40 9.75 -7.63
C GLU A 88 33.72 9.26 -8.92
N VAL A 89 32.54 8.67 -8.80
CA VAL A 89 31.76 8.16 -9.94
C VAL A 89 31.38 9.29 -10.89
N TRP A 90 30.96 10.43 -10.34
CA TRP A 90 30.55 11.61 -11.08
C TRP A 90 31.71 12.26 -11.83
N LYS A 91 32.90 12.31 -11.23
CA LYS A 91 34.12 12.75 -11.91
C LYS A 91 34.45 11.85 -13.10
N LYS A 92 34.43 10.52 -12.91
CA LYS A 92 34.66 9.55 -14.01
C LYS A 92 33.67 9.74 -15.15
N LEU A 93 32.39 9.99 -14.83
CA LEU A 93 31.35 10.30 -15.81
C LEU A 93 31.65 11.59 -16.58
N ALA A 94 31.99 12.68 -15.89
CA ALA A 94 32.31 13.96 -16.52
C ALA A 94 33.55 13.86 -17.43
N ASP A 95 34.62 13.23 -16.95
CA ASP A 95 35.86 13.01 -17.71
C ASP A 95 35.62 12.13 -18.95
N TRP A 96 34.74 11.13 -18.83
CA TRP A 96 34.33 10.31 -19.98
C TRP A 96 33.53 11.12 -20.99
N GLN A 97 32.56 11.91 -20.55
CA GLN A 97 31.70 12.70 -21.44
C GLN A 97 32.53 13.69 -22.27
N GLN A 98 33.48 14.40 -21.63
CA GLN A 98 34.37 15.35 -22.30
C GLN A 98 35.31 14.67 -23.31
N ARG A 99 35.87 13.49 -22.96
CA ARG A 99 36.76 12.74 -23.86
C ARG A 99 36.02 12.10 -25.03
N LYS A 100 34.82 11.59 -24.79
CA LYS A 100 34.03 10.85 -25.80
C LYS A 100 33.44 11.78 -26.85
N TYR A 101 33.02 12.98 -26.45
CA TYR A 101 32.29 13.89 -27.31
C TYR A 101 32.98 15.25 -27.36
N LYS A 102 33.47 15.64 -28.55
CA LYS A 102 33.96 17.00 -28.80
C LYS A 102 32.88 18.05 -28.56
N GLU A 103 31.63 17.73 -28.94
CA GLU A 103 30.43 18.48 -28.61
C GLU A 103 29.38 17.51 -28.04
N SER A 104 28.78 17.86 -26.89
CA SER A 104 27.79 17.02 -26.22
C SER A 104 26.57 16.78 -27.10
N PRO A 105 26.14 15.51 -27.29
CA PRO A 105 24.97 15.20 -28.11
C PRO A 105 23.70 15.75 -27.47
N LYS A 106 22.70 16.08 -28.30
CA LYS A 106 21.35 16.44 -27.83
C LYS A 106 20.58 15.18 -27.46
N VAL A 107 19.96 15.18 -26.29
CA VAL A 107 19.23 14.06 -25.70
C VAL A 107 17.89 14.56 -25.14
N ARG A 108 16.87 13.71 -25.21
CA ARG A 108 15.52 13.97 -24.68
C ARG A 108 15.26 13.22 -23.37
N TRP A 109 15.87 12.04 -23.22
CA TRP A 109 15.74 11.22 -22.02
C TRP A 109 17.11 10.80 -21.52
N LEU A 110 17.32 10.99 -20.22
CA LEU A 110 18.44 10.47 -19.46
C LEU A 110 17.88 9.65 -18.29
N ARG A 111 18.17 8.35 -18.26
CA ARG A 111 17.87 7.47 -17.14
C ARG A 111 19.16 7.14 -16.41
N ILE A 112 19.16 7.28 -15.09
CA ILE A 112 20.29 6.93 -14.23
C ILE A 112 19.85 5.84 -13.26
N ASP A 113 20.44 4.66 -13.37
CA ASP A 113 20.20 3.52 -12.48
C ASP A 113 21.37 3.39 -11.50
N TRP A 114 21.08 3.16 -10.21
CA TRP A 114 22.08 2.76 -9.23
C TRP A 114 21.81 1.36 -8.71
N VAL A 115 22.90 0.61 -8.48
CA VAL A 115 22.82 -0.73 -7.92
C VAL A 115 22.40 -0.67 -6.44
N THR A 116 21.37 -1.41 -6.07
CA THR A 116 20.82 -1.45 -4.70
C THR A 116 21.24 -2.70 -3.93
N ALA A 117 21.32 -3.85 -4.60
CA ALA A 117 21.77 -5.10 -4.01
C ALA A 117 22.50 -5.96 -5.05
N THR A 118 23.41 -6.81 -4.57
CA THR A 118 24.17 -7.75 -5.41
C THR A 118 24.29 -9.12 -4.74
N ARG A 119 24.24 -10.18 -5.54
CA ARG A 119 24.55 -11.56 -5.13
C ARG A 119 25.58 -12.15 -6.08
N THR A 120 26.71 -12.57 -5.53
CA THR A 120 27.80 -13.24 -6.25
C THR A 120 27.54 -14.74 -6.31
N MET A 121 27.75 -15.33 -7.48
CA MET A 121 27.65 -16.77 -7.70
C MET A 121 28.42 -17.20 -8.96
N PRO A 122 28.75 -18.49 -9.10
CA PRO A 122 29.22 -19.05 -10.37
C PRO A 122 28.28 -18.75 -11.53
N TRP A 123 28.82 -18.54 -12.73
CA TRP A 123 28.02 -18.27 -13.94
C TRP A 123 27.01 -19.38 -14.25
N ALA A 124 27.36 -20.65 -13.98
CA ALA A 124 26.44 -21.78 -14.11
C ALA A 124 25.16 -21.61 -13.25
N ASP A 125 25.31 -21.06 -12.04
CA ASP A 125 24.19 -20.84 -11.12
C ASP A 125 23.35 -19.65 -11.57
N CYS A 126 23.98 -18.58 -12.08
CA CYS A 126 23.28 -17.47 -12.73
C CYS A 126 22.39 -17.97 -13.88
N LEU A 127 22.89 -18.87 -14.73
CA LEU A 127 22.12 -19.46 -15.83
C LEU A 127 20.93 -20.29 -15.32
N THR A 128 21.15 -21.06 -14.25
CA THR A 128 20.09 -21.83 -13.59
C THR A 128 19.00 -20.92 -13.04
N GLU A 129 19.39 -19.81 -12.41
CA GLU A 129 18.44 -18.84 -11.87
C GLU A 129 17.64 -18.12 -12.96
N MET A 130 18.27 -17.73 -14.08
CA MET A 130 17.57 -17.20 -15.24
C MET A 130 16.49 -18.18 -15.72
N HIS A 131 16.82 -19.47 -15.76
CA HIS A 131 15.90 -20.53 -16.18
C HIS A 131 14.75 -20.78 -15.19
N SER A 132 14.86 -20.34 -13.93
CA SER A 132 13.75 -20.39 -12.98
C SER A 132 12.63 -19.39 -13.31
N ALA A 133 12.95 -18.31 -14.03
CA ALA A 133 12.00 -17.26 -14.37
C ALA A 133 11.21 -17.57 -15.64
N LYS A 134 9.94 -17.13 -15.67
CA LYS A 134 9.15 -17.09 -16.91
C LYS A 134 9.86 -16.21 -17.94
N ARG A 135 9.78 -16.60 -19.21
CA ARG A 135 10.35 -15.85 -20.34
C ARG A 135 10.02 -14.35 -20.28
N ASN A 136 11.05 -13.51 -20.34
CA ASN A 136 11.00 -12.04 -20.23
C ASN A 136 10.59 -11.50 -18.84
N TYR A 137 10.47 -12.33 -17.80
CA TYR A 137 10.18 -11.94 -16.41
C TYR A 137 11.37 -12.15 -15.48
N PHE A 138 12.58 -12.32 -16.02
CA PHE A 138 13.81 -12.23 -15.21
C PHE A 138 14.07 -10.74 -14.90
N ARG A 139 13.94 -10.35 -13.63
CA ARG A 139 13.90 -8.94 -13.17
C ARG A 139 15.23 -8.42 -12.60
N TYR A 140 16.33 -9.11 -12.87
CA TYR A 140 17.66 -8.74 -12.39
C TYR A 140 18.54 -8.23 -13.53
N GLY A 141 19.44 -7.31 -13.18
CA GLY A 141 20.64 -7.05 -13.99
C GLY A 141 21.68 -8.16 -13.78
N VAL A 142 22.57 -8.32 -14.76
CA VAL A 142 23.59 -9.36 -14.77
C VAL A 142 24.95 -8.74 -15.02
N SER A 143 25.90 -8.94 -14.12
CA SER A 143 27.32 -8.68 -14.36
C SER A 143 28.04 -10.01 -14.60
N LEU A 144 28.79 -10.10 -15.69
CA LEU A 144 29.57 -11.29 -16.04
C LEU A 144 30.88 -11.41 -15.26
N ASP A 145 31.16 -10.42 -14.40
CA ASP A 145 32.29 -10.40 -13.48
C ASP A 145 31.91 -9.64 -12.20
N THR A 146 32.72 -9.79 -11.15
CA THR A 146 32.47 -9.17 -9.84
C THR A 146 32.74 -7.66 -9.77
N ASN A 147 33.37 -7.07 -10.80
CA ASN A 147 33.78 -5.67 -10.82
C ASN A 147 32.95 -4.81 -11.80
N PHE A 148 31.81 -5.31 -12.29
CA PHE A 148 30.93 -4.61 -13.25
C PHE A 148 31.62 -4.20 -14.57
N ARG A 149 32.69 -4.90 -14.99
CA ARG A 149 33.35 -4.62 -16.27
C ARG A 149 32.41 -4.94 -17.44
N TYR A 150 31.68 -6.05 -17.34
CA TYR A 150 30.69 -6.48 -18.32
C TYR A 150 29.32 -6.68 -17.66
N ALA A 151 28.61 -5.57 -17.44
CA ALA A 151 27.30 -5.58 -16.78
C ALA A 151 26.17 -5.12 -17.70
N PHE A 152 24.99 -5.71 -17.53
CA PHE A 152 23.81 -5.45 -18.35
C PHE A 152 22.59 -5.23 -17.45
N LEU A 153 21.85 -4.15 -17.71
CA LEU A 153 20.58 -3.88 -17.03
C LEU A 153 19.49 -4.86 -17.50
N GLU A 154 18.46 -5.06 -16.68
CA GLU A 154 17.27 -5.86 -17.03
C GLU A 154 16.65 -5.40 -18.37
N GLN A 155 16.61 -4.09 -18.59
CA GLN A 155 16.04 -3.46 -19.76
C GLN A 155 16.83 -3.84 -21.02
N GLU A 156 18.17 -3.89 -20.93
CA GLU A 156 19.03 -4.26 -22.04
C GLU A 156 18.90 -5.75 -22.38
N LEU A 157 18.86 -6.62 -21.36
CA LEU A 157 18.67 -8.06 -21.54
C LEU A 157 17.38 -8.36 -22.31
N ASN A 158 16.30 -7.66 -21.96
CA ASN A 158 15.00 -7.80 -22.60
C ASN A 158 14.95 -7.18 -24.01
N ALA A 159 15.36 -5.92 -24.15
CA ALA A 159 15.25 -5.19 -25.41
C ALA A 159 16.16 -5.73 -26.52
N ASN A 160 17.22 -6.46 -26.15
CA ASN A 160 18.09 -7.19 -27.09
C ASN A 160 17.75 -8.68 -27.22
N ALA A 161 16.68 -9.15 -26.59
CA ALA A 161 16.27 -10.55 -26.60
C ALA A 161 17.43 -11.50 -26.19
N MET A 162 18.25 -11.08 -25.21
CA MET A 162 19.42 -11.84 -24.73
C MET A 162 19.03 -13.07 -23.91
N LEU A 163 17.81 -13.08 -23.37
CA LEU A 163 17.25 -14.20 -22.60
C LEU A 163 16.07 -14.90 -23.30
N TYR A 164 15.97 -14.77 -24.63
CA TYR A 164 14.85 -15.26 -25.43
C TYR A 164 15.31 -16.27 -26.50
N LEU A 165 14.84 -17.50 -26.39
CA LEU A 165 15.12 -18.59 -27.34
C LEU A 165 13.97 -18.91 -28.31
N GLY A 166 12.86 -18.17 -28.24
CA GLY A 166 11.68 -18.40 -29.10
C GLY A 166 10.37 -18.56 -28.33
N GLY A 167 9.26 -18.58 -29.07
CA GLY A 167 7.91 -18.66 -28.52
C GLY A 167 7.60 -19.99 -27.83
N ASN A 168 8.30 -21.05 -28.21
CA ASN A 168 8.11 -22.41 -27.67
C ASN A 168 8.87 -22.65 -26.35
N GLN A 169 9.73 -21.71 -25.93
CA GLN A 169 10.47 -21.83 -24.68
C GLN A 169 9.79 -20.99 -23.59
N PRO A 170 9.11 -21.59 -22.59
CA PRO A 170 8.32 -20.83 -21.61
C PRO A 170 9.18 -20.11 -20.56
N LYS A 171 10.44 -20.54 -20.40
CA LYS A 171 11.40 -20.04 -19.41
C LYS A 171 12.42 -19.10 -20.06
N ALA A 172 12.97 -18.18 -19.28
CA ALA A 172 14.06 -17.33 -19.73
C ALA A 172 15.34 -18.16 -19.87
N ALA A 173 16.09 -17.96 -20.94
CA ALA A 173 17.28 -18.76 -21.22
C ALA A 173 18.26 -17.99 -22.09
N LEU A 174 19.55 -18.19 -21.85
CA LEU A 174 20.62 -17.47 -22.54
C LEU A 174 20.56 -17.66 -24.06
N ASN A 175 20.32 -16.59 -24.80
CA ASN A 175 20.53 -16.53 -26.23
C ASN A 175 21.97 -16.06 -26.52
N LYS A 176 22.89 -17.02 -26.63
CA LYS A 176 24.33 -16.76 -26.81
C LYS A 176 24.62 -15.83 -28.00
N LYS A 177 23.91 -16.00 -29.11
CA LYS A 177 24.05 -15.17 -30.31
C LYS A 177 23.72 -13.71 -30.02
N ASN A 178 22.56 -13.45 -29.44
CA ASN A 178 22.14 -12.07 -29.14
C ASN A 178 23.03 -11.43 -28.07
N PHE A 179 23.50 -12.22 -27.10
CA PHE A 179 24.41 -11.76 -26.06
C PHE A 179 25.74 -11.29 -26.65
N LEU A 180 26.32 -12.06 -27.58
CA LEU A 180 27.56 -11.69 -28.26
C LEU A 180 27.37 -10.48 -29.18
N ILE A 181 26.28 -10.41 -29.93
CA ILE A 181 25.98 -9.27 -30.82
C ILE A 181 25.91 -7.97 -30.01
N TYR A 182 25.12 -7.94 -28.95
CA TYR A 182 24.96 -6.72 -28.15
C TYR A 182 26.18 -6.43 -27.27
N GLY A 183 26.81 -7.46 -26.71
CA GLY A 183 28.02 -7.31 -25.90
C GLY A 183 29.19 -6.73 -26.70
N VAL A 184 29.42 -7.20 -27.94
CA VAL A 184 30.43 -6.61 -28.83
C VAL A 184 30.07 -5.17 -29.20
N LYS A 185 28.78 -4.86 -29.41
CA LYS A 185 28.32 -3.49 -29.68
C LYS A 185 28.59 -2.54 -28.50
N ARG A 186 28.39 -3.02 -27.26
CA ARG A 186 28.55 -2.21 -26.04
C ARG A 186 29.99 -2.10 -25.56
N TYR A 187 30.74 -3.20 -25.60
CA TYR A 187 32.06 -3.32 -24.97
C TYR A 187 33.22 -3.50 -25.95
N GLY A 188 32.94 -3.67 -27.25
CA GLY A 188 33.95 -3.84 -28.30
C GLY A 188 34.29 -5.30 -28.61
N LYS A 189 35.22 -5.48 -29.56
CA LYS A 189 35.51 -6.79 -30.20
C LYS A 189 36.07 -7.86 -29.26
N HIS A 190 36.61 -7.49 -28.10
CA HIS A 190 37.19 -8.42 -27.12
C HIS A 190 36.17 -8.97 -26.11
N PHE A 191 34.89 -8.62 -26.25
CA PHE A 191 33.83 -9.14 -25.38
C PHE A 191 33.64 -10.65 -25.55
N SER A 192 33.62 -11.38 -24.43
CA SER A 192 33.31 -12.82 -24.38
C SER A 192 32.43 -13.16 -23.17
N LEU A 193 31.74 -14.29 -23.25
CA LEU A 193 31.01 -14.84 -22.11
C LEU A 193 31.97 -15.57 -21.15
N PRO A 194 31.67 -15.55 -19.83
CA PRO A 194 32.48 -16.25 -18.82
C PRO A 194 32.38 -17.78 -18.95
N ALA A 195 33.37 -18.47 -18.41
CA ALA A 195 33.32 -19.92 -18.19
C ALA A 195 32.33 -20.25 -17.06
N HIS A 196 31.88 -21.50 -16.97
CA HIS A 196 30.85 -21.92 -16.00
C HIS A 196 31.25 -21.66 -14.54
N GLN A 197 32.53 -21.83 -14.21
CA GLN A 197 33.08 -21.63 -12.86
C GLN A 197 33.39 -20.17 -12.50
N ASP A 198 33.42 -19.27 -13.49
CA ASP A 198 33.74 -17.86 -13.25
C ASP A 198 32.63 -17.19 -12.43
N GLN A 199 33.01 -16.25 -11.58
CA GLN A 199 32.08 -15.55 -10.70
C GLN A 199 31.36 -14.41 -11.44
N ALA A 200 30.03 -14.42 -11.38
CA ALA A 200 29.13 -13.41 -11.90
C ALA A 200 28.31 -12.77 -10.77
N LEU A 201 27.64 -11.64 -11.05
CA LEU A 201 26.71 -11.00 -10.13
C LEU A 201 25.31 -10.93 -10.72
N LEU A 202 24.31 -11.26 -9.91
CA LEU A 202 22.96 -10.74 -10.10
C LEU A 202 22.80 -9.48 -9.26
N PHE A 203 22.18 -8.46 -9.84
CA PHE A 203 21.99 -7.20 -9.16
C PHE A 203 20.62 -6.58 -9.42
N THR A 204 20.16 -5.82 -8.42
CA THR A 204 18.95 -5.01 -8.50
C THR A 204 19.32 -3.55 -8.63
N THR A 205 18.41 -2.77 -9.20
CA THR A 205 18.59 -1.32 -9.36
C THR A 205 17.36 -0.57 -8.89
N GLN A 206 17.57 0.70 -8.57
CA GLN A 206 16.55 1.74 -8.58
C GLN A 206 17.07 2.86 -9.50
N ALA A 207 16.18 3.70 -10.00
CA ALA A 207 16.55 4.66 -11.04
C ALA A 207 15.72 5.95 -11.00
N ILE A 208 16.29 6.99 -11.58
CA ILE A 208 15.58 8.23 -11.93
C ILE A 208 15.55 8.42 -13.45
N LEU A 209 14.46 8.98 -13.96
CA LEU A 209 14.35 9.51 -15.31
C LEU A 209 14.40 11.03 -15.27
N VAL A 210 15.28 11.62 -16.07
CA VAL A 210 15.45 13.07 -16.22
C VAL A 210 15.11 13.46 -17.65
N GLN A 211 14.30 14.50 -17.77
CA GLN A 211 13.87 15.11 -19.02
C GLN A 211 14.17 16.61 -18.96
N PRO A 212 14.48 17.26 -20.10
CA PRO A 212 14.74 18.69 -20.09
C PRO A 212 13.55 19.48 -19.54
N ASP A 213 13.83 20.39 -18.61
CA ASP A 213 12.87 21.35 -18.05
C ASP A 213 11.64 20.71 -17.36
N GLN A 214 11.79 19.47 -16.92
CA GLN A 214 10.76 18.70 -16.23
C GLN A 214 11.31 18.14 -14.90
N PRO A 215 10.46 17.99 -13.87
CA PRO A 215 10.83 17.26 -12.66
C PRO A 215 11.31 15.84 -13.00
N HIS A 216 12.33 15.38 -12.27
CA HIS A 216 12.77 14.00 -12.40
C HIS A 216 11.68 13.04 -11.93
N LYS A 217 11.66 11.82 -12.48
CA LYS A 217 10.74 10.76 -12.06
C LYS A 217 11.50 9.64 -11.37
N LEU A 218 11.12 9.34 -10.13
CA LEU A 218 11.61 8.15 -9.44
C LEU A 218 10.95 6.90 -10.06
N LEU A 219 11.76 5.88 -10.31
CA LEU A 219 11.31 4.60 -10.85
C LEU A 219 11.32 3.54 -9.73
N HIS A 220 10.35 2.63 -9.76
CA HIS A 220 10.29 1.53 -8.81
C HIS A 220 11.57 0.68 -8.87
N GLY A 221 12.22 0.50 -7.71
CA GLY A 221 13.26 -0.49 -7.53
C GLY A 221 12.70 -1.91 -7.44
N TYR A 222 13.59 -2.90 -7.34
CA TYR A 222 13.18 -4.29 -7.07
C TYR A 222 12.99 -4.51 -5.56
N SER A 223 11.81 -5.00 -5.15
CA SER A 223 11.52 -5.35 -3.74
C SER A 223 11.17 -6.83 -3.53
N GLY A 224 11.33 -7.69 -4.54
CA GLY A 224 10.96 -9.11 -4.46
C GLY A 224 9.45 -9.37 -4.51
N GLY A 225 9.04 -10.64 -4.60
CA GLY A 225 7.63 -11.05 -4.49
C GLY A 225 6.66 -10.40 -5.52
N GLN A 226 5.43 -10.11 -5.07
CA GLN A 226 4.43 -9.38 -5.89
C GLN A 226 4.78 -7.90 -6.07
N GLU A 227 5.66 -7.32 -5.25
CA GLU A 227 6.02 -5.91 -5.33
C GLU A 227 7.07 -5.62 -6.43
N GLY A 228 7.96 -6.58 -6.73
CA GLY A 228 8.87 -6.57 -7.89
C GLY A 228 8.17 -6.60 -9.26
N ARG A 229 6.84 -6.63 -9.27
CA ARG A 229 6.00 -6.48 -10.47
C ARG A 229 6.19 -5.13 -11.15
N ASN A 230 6.40 -4.06 -10.38
CA ASN A 230 6.50 -2.70 -10.92
C ASN A 230 7.92 -2.25 -11.27
N THR A 231 8.94 -3.11 -11.10
CA THR A 231 10.34 -2.75 -11.31
C THR A 231 10.59 -2.07 -12.65
N GLY A 232 11.23 -0.90 -12.57
CA GLY A 232 11.78 -0.17 -13.72
C GLY A 232 10.84 0.82 -14.43
N ARG A 233 9.58 0.99 -13.97
CA ARG A 233 8.67 2.07 -14.41
C ARG A 233 8.53 3.15 -13.34
N ARG A 234 8.06 4.34 -13.72
CA ARG A 234 7.71 5.42 -12.80
C ARG A 234 6.72 4.99 -11.72
N ILE A 235 6.83 5.60 -10.55
CA ILE A 235 5.89 5.44 -9.44
C ILE A 235 4.62 6.26 -9.75
N ILE A 236 3.47 5.60 -9.60
CA ILE A 236 2.14 6.19 -9.75
C ILE A 236 1.34 5.68 -8.54
N ASP A 237 1.13 6.54 -7.55
CA ASP A 237 0.49 6.17 -6.28
C ASP A 237 -1.03 6.03 -6.42
N LYS A 238 -1.64 6.88 -7.25
CA LYS A 238 -3.07 6.86 -7.54
C LYS A 238 -3.27 7.05 -9.03
N LEU A 239 -4.05 6.15 -9.63
CA LEU A 239 -4.44 6.23 -11.02
C LEU A 239 -5.68 7.14 -11.19
N ASP A 240 -5.42 8.45 -11.23
CA ASP A 240 -6.46 9.49 -11.30
C ASP A 240 -7.00 9.72 -12.74
N PRO A 241 -8.10 10.48 -12.91
CA PRO A 241 -8.67 10.75 -14.24
C PRO A 241 -7.68 11.37 -15.24
N ALA A 242 -6.77 12.24 -14.78
CA ALA A 242 -5.84 12.93 -15.66
C ALA A 242 -4.77 11.96 -16.19
N GLN A 243 -4.26 11.09 -15.34
CA GLN A 243 -3.30 10.06 -15.74
C GLN A 243 -3.91 9.04 -16.70
N VAL A 244 -5.14 8.57 -16.44
CA VAL A 244 -5.83 7.63 -17.33
C VAL A 244 -6.14 8.30 -18.67
N THR A 245 -6.59 9.56 -18.66
CA THR A 245 -6.82 10.33 -19.89
C THR A 245 -5.53 10.45 -20.71
N SER A 246 -4.38 10.71 -20.07
CA SER A 246 -3.09 10.76 -20.75
C SER A 246 -2.67 9.42 -21.37
N LEU A 247 -2.96 8.29 -20.71
CA LEU A 247 -2.72 6.96 -21.28
C LEU A 247 -3.58 6.74 -22.53
N ILE A 248 -4.89 7.03 -22.45
CA ILE A 248 -5.84 6.89 -23.56
C ILE A 248 -5.39 7.74 -24.74
N GLN A 249 -5.02 9.00 -24.51
CA GLN A 249 -4.58 9.92 -25.56
C GLN A 249 -3.32 9.40 -26.27
N GLN A 250 -2.29 8.99 -25.52
CA GLN A 250 -1.05 8.48 -26.10
C GLN A 250 -1.26 7.19 -26.91
N SER A 251 -2.01 6.23 -26.36
CA SER A 251 -2.21 4.95 -27.04
C SER A 251 -3.15 5.03 -28.24
N SER A 252 -4.17 5.91 -28.20
CA SER A 252 -5.06 6.14 -29.34
C SER A 252 -4.35 6.91 -30.46
N GLN A 253 -3.50 7.88 -30.11
CA GLN A 253 -2.62 8.54 -31.08
C GLN A 253 -1.67 7.54 -31.75
N PHE A 254 -1.07 6.61 -30.98
CA PHE A 254 -0.27 5.53 -31.54
C PHE A 254 -1.06 4.69 -32.58
N LEU A 255 -2.32 4.35 -32.28
CA LEU A 255 -3.18 3.60 -33.20
C LEU A 255 -3.54 4.41 -34.45
N ALA A 256 -3.85 5.69 -34.31
CA ALA A 256 -4.11 6.59 -35.44
C ALA A 256 -2.92 6.63 -36.41
N GLU A 257 -1.69 6.66 -35.88
CA GLU A 257 -0.45 6.59 -36.66
C GLU A 257 -0.19 5.22 -37.29
N GLN A 258 -0.93 4.18 -36.90
CA GLN A 258 -0.86 2.88 -37.58
C GLN A 258 -1.79 2.83 -38.79
N VAL A 259 -2.74 3.76 -38.95
CA VAL A 259 -3.64 3.80 -40.12
C VAL A 259 -2.98 4.55 -41.27
N ASP A 260 -2.67 3.82 -42.35
CA ASP A 260 -2.07 4.41 -43.54
C ASP A 260 -3.08 5.24 -44.37
N ALA A 261 -2.61 5.77 -45.50
CA ALA A 261 -3.44 6.60 -46.38
C ALA A 261 -4.61 5.84 -47.04
N THR A 262 -4.53 4.50 -47.11
CA THR A 262 -5.60 3.63 -47.66
C THR A 262 -6.61 3.22 -46.60
N GLY A 263 -6.42 3.65 -45.34
CA GLY A 263 -7.23 3.20 -44.20
C GLY A 263 -6.79 1.87 -43.61
N ARG A 264 -5.73 1.25 -44.14
CA ARG A 264 -5.22 -0.04 -43.66
C ARG A 264 -4.24 0.17 -42.51
N PHE A 265 -4.35 -0.66 -41.46
CA PHE A 265 -3.39 -0.66 -40.37
C PHE A 265 -2.00 -1.24 -40.75
N ILE A 266 -0.94 -0.62 -40.23
CA ILE A 266 0.33 -1.28 -39.93
C ILE A 266 0.06 -2.21 -38.73
N TYR A 267 -0.01 -3.51 -39.01
CA TYR A 267 -0.62 -4.48 -38.08
C TYR A 267 0.11 -4.60 -36.73
N GLY A 268 1.43 -4.44 -36.72
CA GLY A 268 2.23 -4.49 -35.50
C GLY A 268 3.73 -4.56 -35.76
N ILE A 269 4.50 -4.49 -34.68
CA ILE A 269 5.96 -4.40 -34.68
C ILE A 269 6.53 -5.33 -33.60
N HIS A 270 7.67 -5.96 -33.90
CA HIS A 270 8.56 -6.62 -32.94
C HIS A 270 9.65 -5.63 -32.48
N PRO A 271 9.52 -5.01 -31.30
CA PRO A 271 10.33 -3.83 -30.97
C PRO A 271 11.81 -4.12 -30.75
N CYS A 272 12.19 -5.34 -30.33
CA CYS A 272 13.58 -5.71 -30.09
C CYS A 272 14.46 -5.50 -31.33
N PHE A 273 13.87 -5.66 -32.53
CA PHE A 273 14.57 -5.63 -33.81
C PHE A 273 13.97 -4.65 -34.82
N ASP A 274 12.97 -3.85 -34.42
CA ASP A 274 12.24 -2.92 -35.30
C ASP A 274 11.72 -3.59 -36.59
N ARG A 275 11.04 -4.75 -36.44
CA ARG A 275 10.51 -5.51 -37.56
C ARG A 275 8.99 -5.53 -37.54
N GLU A 276 8.37 -5.11 -38.63
CA GLU A 276 6.91 -5.21 -38.79
C GLU A 276 6.42 -6.66 -38.84
N ILE A 277 5.16 -6.85 -38.46
CA ILE A 277 4.46 -8.12 -38.50
C ILE A 277 3.78 -8.25 -39.87
N ASN A 278 4.32 -9.12 -40.72
CA ASN A 278 3.79 -9.39 -42.07
C ASN A 278 2.63 -10.40 -42.04
N ALA A 279 1.61 -10.10 -41.26
CA ALA A 279 0.33 -10.80 -41.25
C ALA A 279 -0.77 -9.75 -41.09
N TYR A 280 -1.92 -9.99 -41.70
CA TYR A 280 -3.07 -9.10 -41.58
C TYR A 280 -4.30 -9.90 -41.20
N ASN A 281 -5.08 -9.39 -40.26
CA ASN A 281 -6.28 -10.03 -39.78
C ASN A 281 -7.40 -8.99 -39.83
N THR A 282 -8.44 -9.27 -40.62
CA THR A 282 -9.53 -8.32 -40.86
C THR A 282 -10.39 -8.10 -39.61
N LEU A 283 -10.61 -9.13 -38.78
CA LEU A 283 -11.30 -9.00 -37.49
C LEU A 283 -10.57 -7.98 -36.60
N ARG A 284 -9.24 -8.04 -36.54
CA ARG A 284 -8.42 -7.12 -35.74
C ARG A 284 -8.35 -5.71 -36.30
N HIS A 285 -8.52 -5.51 -37.61
CA HIS A 285 -8.75 -4.17 -38.16
C HIS A 285 -9.98 -3.57 -37.48
N THR A 286 -11.09 -4.30 -37.55
CA THR A 286 -12.38 -3.82 -37.12
C THR A 286 -12.48 -3.60 -35.61
N SER A 287 -12.01 -4.55 -34.79
CA SER A 287 -12.01 -4.40 -33.33
C SER A 287 -11.13 -3.23 -32.88
N THR A 288 -10.02 -2.97 -33.57
CA THR A 288 -9.16 -1.84 -33.25
C THR A 288 -9.86 -0.53 -33.60
N THR A 289 -10.54 -0.45 -34.75
CA THR A 289 -11.36 0.72 -35.13
C THR A 289 -12.45 1.00 -34.09
N TYR A 290 -13.11 -0.04 -33.56
CA TYR A 290 -14.06 0.10 -32.46
C TYR A 290 -13.42 0.71 -31.20
N SER A 291 -12.24 0.22 -30.77
CA SER A 291 -11.54 0.80 -29.61
C SER A 291 -11.08 2.25 -29.85
N MET A 292 -10.76 2.61 -31.10
CA MET A 292 -10.42 3.98 -31.46
C MET A 292 -11.64 4.91 -31.35
N LEU A 293 -12.84 4.44 -31.70
CA LEU A 293 -14.09 5.17 -31.49
C LEU A 293 -14.38 5.40 -29.99
N GLU A 294 -14.18 4.38 -29.16
CA GLU A 294 -14.28 4.53 -27.69
C GLU A 294 -13.28 5.57 -27.15
N ALA A 295 -12.05 5.58 -27.66
CA ALA A 295 -11.07 6.59 -27.29
C ALA A 295 -11.43 7.98 -27.83
N TRP A 296 -12.01 8.08 -29.02
CA TRP A 296 -12.43 9.35 -29.61
C TRP A 296 -13.57 9.99 -28.82
N GLU A 297 -14.52 9.20 -28.32
CA GLU A 297 -15.59 9.66 -27.41
C GLU A 297 -15.01 10.48 -26.23
N VAL A 298 -13.86 10.06 -25.70
CA VAL A 298 -13.18 10.72 -24.58
C VAL A 298 -12.24 11.85 -25.03
N THR A 299 -11.46 11.63 -26.08
CA THR A 299 -10.34 12.51 -26.46
C THR A 299 -10.74 13.62 -27.42
N GLN A 300 -11.77 13.40 -28.24
CA GLN A 300 -12.23 14.31 -29.29
C GLN A 300 -11.10 14.78 -30.25
N SER A 301 -10.03 14.00 -30.42
CA SER A 301 -8.91 14.33 -31.31
C SER A 301 -9.32 14.29 -32.79
N SER A 302 -8.98 15.34 -33.54
CA SER A 302 -9.16 15.44 -34.99
C SER A 302 -8.33 14.41 -35.76
N GLU A 303 -7.10 14.17 -35.32
CA GLU A 303 -6.18 13.23 -35.95
C GLU A 303 -6.70 11.79 -35.80
N LEU A 304 -7.18 11.47 -34.60
CA LEU A 304 -7.81 10.18 -34.32
C LEU A 304 -9.07 9.99 -35.16
N LYS A 305 -9.95 10.99 -35.22
CA LYS A 305 -11.17 10.93 -36.05
C LYS A 305 -10.84 10.72 -37.53
N SER A 306 -9.88 11.46 -38.06
CA SER A 306 -9.45 11.29 -39.45
C SER A 306 -8.93 9.89 -39.75
N ALA A 307 -8.21 9.27 -38.81
CA ALA A 307 -7.75 7.89 -38.94
C ALA A 307 -8.91 6.88 -38.87
N ILE A 308 -9.87 7.10 -37.97
CA ILE A 308 -11.11 6.30 -37.87
C ILE A 308 -11.86 6.35 -39.21
N ASP A 309 -12.04 7.53 -39.80
CA ASP A 309 -12.83 7.69 -41.03
C ASP A 309 -12.23 6.91 -42.20
N ARG A 310 -10.91 7.01 -42.38
CA ARG A 310 -10.20 6.19 -43.39
C ARG A 310 -10.34 4.70 -43.12
N SER A 311 -10.25 4.30 -41.86
CA SER A 311 -10.38 2.89 -41.46
C SER A 311 -11.80 2.35 -41.70
N ILE A 312 -12.84 3.12 -41.37
CA ILE A 312 -14.24 2.78 -41.66
C ILE A 312 -14.47 2.68 -43.18
N GLU A 313 -13.97 3.63 -43.96
CA GLU A 313 -14.07 3.60 -45.42
C GLU A 313 -13.39 2.34 -46.01
N HIS A 314 -12.20 1.99 -45.51
CA HIS A 314 -11.51 0.77 -45.91
C HIS A 314 -12.31 -0.49 -45.54
N LEU A 315 -12.83 -0.54 -44.32
CA LEU A 315 -13.64 -1.64 -43.82
C LEU A 315 -14.87 -1.87 -44.71
N THR A 316 -15.65 -0.81 -44.98
CA THR A 316 -16.92 -0.93 -45.70
C THR A 316 -16.75 -1.11 -47.21
N SER A 317 -15.67 -0.59 -47.81
CA SER A 317 -15.46 -0.68 -49.26
C SER A 317 -14.60 -1.89 -49.70
N GLN A 318 -13.69 -2.38 -48.85
CA GLN A 318 -12.72 -3.41 -49.25
C GLN A 318 -12.90 -4.75 -48.53
N LEU A 319 -13.28 -4.72 -47.24
CA LEU A 319 -13.25 -5.91 -46.38
C LEU A 319 -14.62 -6.58 -46.22
N ILE A 320 -15.70 -5.80 -46.24
CA ILE A 320 -17.07 -6.31 -46.19
C ILE A 320 -17.56 -6.63 -47.61
N ARG A 321 -18.13 -7.82 -47.80
CA ARG A 321 -18.72 -8.27 -49.07
C ARG A 321 -20.20 -8.59 -48.89
N GLN A 322 -20.96 -8.34 -49.95
CA GLN A 322 -22.39 -8.66 -50.02
C GLN A 322 -22.62 -9.98 -50.77
N TYR A 323 -23.64 -10.71 -50.33
CA TYR A 323 -24.03 -12.02 -50.85
C TYR A 323 -25.55 -12.05 -51.05
N SER A 324 -26.01 -12.50 -52.22
CA SER A 324 -27.44 -12.65 -52.49
C SER A 324 -27.87 -14.09 -52.25
N LEU A 325 -28.85 -14.30 -51.37
CA LEU A 325 -29.44 -15.61 -51.12
C LEU A 325 -30.47 -15.98 -52.21
N PRO A 326 -30.74 -17.28 -52.42
CA PRO A 326 -31.82 -17.73 -53.29
C PRO A 326 -33.21 -17.20 -52.90
N SER A 327 -33.41 -16.83 -51.62
CA SER A 327 -34.63 -16.20 -51.11
C SER A 327 -34.84 -14.75 -51.59
N GLY A 328 -33.82 -14.13 -52.21
CA GLY A 328 -33.81 -12.73 -52.62
C GLY A 328 -33.24 -11.77 -51.58
N GLU A 329 -32.95 -12.24 -50.36
CA GLU A 329 -32.29 -11.44 -49.32
C GLU A 329 -30.82 -11.20 -49.65
N THR A 330 -30.31 -10.02 -49.30
CA THR A 330 -28.88 -9.70 -49.40
C THR A 330 -28.26 -9.68 -48.02
N LEU A 331 -27.23 -10.49 -47.81
CA LEU A 331 -26.42 -10.56 -46.59
C LEU A 331 -25.11 -9.82 -46.80
N ALA A 332 -24.45 -9.43 -45.71
CA ALA A 332 -23.08 -8.93 -45.74
C ALA A 332 -22.20 -9.68 -44.74
N TYR A 333 -20.94 -9.87 -45.09
CA TYR A 333 -19.95 -10.52 -44.24
C TYR A 333 -18.59 -9.85 -44.34
N LEU A 334 -17.86 -9.83 -43.23
CA LEU A 334 -16.44 -9.55 -43.20
C LEU A 334 -15.69 -10.78 -43.74
N GLN A 335 -15.04 -10.62 -44.89
CA GLN A 335 -14.24 -11.68 -45.50
C GLN A 335 -12.78 -11.58 -45.03
N ASP A 336 -12.23 -12.68 -44.51
CA ASP A 336 -10.82 -12.75 -44.13
C ASP A 336 -9.93 -13.07 -45.35
N SER A 337 -8.63 -12.82 -45.24
CA SER A 337 -7.65 -13.02 -46.32
C SER A 337 -7.51 -14.47 -46.79
N ASN A 338 -8.02 -15.44 -46.01
CA ASN A 338 -8.01 -16.86 -46.32
C ASN A 338 -9.31 -17.35 -46.99
N ASN A 339 -10.14 -16.43 -47.49
CA ASN A 339 -11.45 -16.75 -48.06
C ASN A 339 -12.41 -17.42 -47.05
N GLU A 340 -12.35 -16.99 -45.79
CA GLU A 340 -13.21 -17.46 -44.71
C GLU A 340 -14.08 -16.31 -44.17
N ILE A 341 -15.28 -16.63 -43.73
CA ILE A 341 -16.14 -15.74 -42.96
C ILE A 341 -16.12 -16.22 -41.52
N LYS A 342 -15.81 -15.33 -40.57
CA LYS A 342 -15.71 -15.65 -39.15
C LYS A 342 -16.79 -14.88 -38.39
N LEU A 343 -17.56 -15.60 -37.57
CA LEU A 343 -18.67 -15.03 -36.79
C LEU A 343 -18.26 -13.76 -36.03
N GLY A 344 -17.19 -13.85 -35.23
CA GLY A 344 -16.67 -12.72 -34.46
C GLY A 344 -16.29 -11.51 -35.30
N GLY A 345 -15.81 -11.73 -36.53
CA GLY A 345 -15.47 -10.67 -37.47
C GLY A 345 -16.68 -9.83 -37.89
N ASN A 346 -17.79 -10.48 -38.22
CA ASN A 346 -19.04 -9.83 -38.55
C ASN A 346 -19.60 -9.05 -37.35
N ALA A 347 -19.50 -9.65 -36.17
CA ALA A 347 -19.97 -9.07 -34.93
C ALA A 347 -19.26 -7.77 -34.57
N VAL A 348 -17.93 -7.74 -34.63
CA VAL A 348 -17.17 -6.51 -34.36
C VAL A 348 -17.39 -5.44 -35.43
N CYS A 349 -17.77 -5.79 -36.67
CA CYS A 349 -18.20 -4.82 -37.68
C CYS A 349 -19.46 -4.07 -37.23
N LEU A 350 -20.46 -4.80 -36.70
CA LEU A 350 -21.64 -4.16 -36.12
C LEU A 350 -21.25 -3.22 -34.98
N LEU A 351 -20.37 -3.65 -34.07
CA LEU A 351 -19.92 -2.81 -32.95
C LEU A 351 -19.28 -1.50 -33.44
N ALA A 352 -18.34 -1.59 -34.40
CA ALA A 352 -17.66 -0.42 -34.95
C ALA A 352 -18.63 0.54 -35.66
N LEU A 353 -19.50 0.02 -36.53
CA LEU A 353 -20.45 0.83 -37.30
C LEU A 353 -21.52 1.46 -36.40
N VAL A 354 -22.09 0.71 -35.44
CA VAL A 354 -23.07 1.25 -34.48
C VAL A 354 -22.44 2.38 -33.67
N LYS A 355 -21.24 2.16 -33.10
CA LYS A 355 -20.55 3.20 -32.30
C LYS A 355 -20.18 4.41 -33.16
N TYR A 356 -19.79 4.22 -34.42
CA TYR A 356 -19.56 5.31 -35.37
C TYR A 356 -20.82 6.15 -35.58
N THR A 357 -21.95 5.50 -35.87
CA THR A 357 -23.24 6.17 -36.04
C THR A 357 -23.69 6.89 -34.77
N GLU A 358 -23.53 6.28 -33.58
CA GLU A 358 -23.86 6.92 -32.29
C GLU A 358 -23.06 8.20 -32.04
N LEU A 359 -21.76 8.20 -32.35
CA LEU A 359 -20.89 9.34 -32.06
C LEU A 359 -20.95 10.45 -33.13
N THR A 360 -21.31 10.12 -34.37
CA THR A 360 -21.30 11.07 -35.50
C THR A 360 -22.70 11.48 -35.98
N ASN A 361 -23.73 10.73 -35.58
CA ASN A 361 -25.08 10.76 -36.15
C ASN A 361 -25.14 10.43 -37.66
N ASP A 362 -24.07 9.86 -38.23
CA ASP A 362 -24.04 9.43 -39.62
C ASP A 362 -24.74 8.08 -39.79
N GLN A 363 -25.86 8.09 -40.52
CA GLN A 363 -26.73 6.93 -40.72
C GLN A 363 -26.50 6.18 -42.04
N GLN A 364 -25.51 6.59 -42.85
CA GLN A 364 -25.30 6.01 -44.18
C GLN A 364 -25.05 4.48 -44.16
N TYR A 365 -24.54 3.96 -43.03
CA TYR A 365 -24.20 2.55 -42.88
C TYR A 365 -25.32 1.68 -42.30
N LEU A 366 -26.49 2.24 -41.95
CA LEU A 366 -27.61 1.46 -41.41
C LEU A 366 -28.03 0.28 -42.31
N PRO A 367 -28.15 0.44 -43.65
CA PRO A 367 -28.47 -0.70 -44.52
C PRO A 367 -27.41 -1.80 -44.48
N LEU A 368 -26.13 -1.44 -44.33
CA LEU A 368 -25.04 -2.42 -44.23
C LEU A 368 -25.05 -3.16 -42.89
N MET A 369 -25.38 -2.46 -41.80
CA MET A 369 -25.54 -3.07 -40.47
C MET A 369 -26.67 -4.09 -40.45
N GLU A 370 -27.81 -3.77 -41.07
CA GLU A 370 -28.92 -4.72 -41.27
C GLU A 370 -28.45 -5.99 -41.99
N GLN A 371 -27.73 -5.85 -43.10
CA GLN A 371 -27.20 -6.98 -43.88
C GLN A 371 -26.18 -7.82 -43.10
N LEU A 372 -25.34 -7.19 -42.28
CA LEU A 372 -24.40 -7.88 -41.39
C LEU A 372 -25.14 -8.65 -40.28
N ALA A 373 -26.18 -8.06 -39.69
CA ALA A 373 -26.99 -8.70 -38.65
C ALA A 373 -27.78 -9.90 -39.20
N LEU A 374 -28.34 -9.78 -40.40
CA LEU A 374 -28.92 -10.92 -41.13
C LEU A 374 -27.87 -12.01 -41.37
N GLY A 375 -26.63 -11.64 -41.72
CA GLY A 375 -25.52 -12.58 -41.85
C GLY A 375 -25.20 -13.32 -40.55
N ILE A 376 -25.16 -12.63 -39.42
CA ILE A 376 -24.97 -13.27 -38.09
C ILE A 376 -26.15 -14.19 -37.75
N GLN A 377 -27.39 -13.77 -38.02
CA GLN A 377 -28.57 -14.59 -37.81
C GLN A 377 -28.58 -15.84 -38.71
N HIS A 378 -28.10 -15.73 -39.95
CA HIS A 378 -27.92 -16.86 -40.86
C HIS A 378 -26.92 -17.90 -40.31
N MET A 379 -25.93 -17.45 -39.53
CA MET A 379 -24.97 -18.32 -38.86
C MET A 379 -25.56 -18.98 -37.59
N GLN A 380 -26.79 -18.66 -37.16
CA GLN A 380 -27.42 -19.25 -35.97
C GLN A 380 -28.33 -20.45 -36.31
N HIS A 381 -28.18 -21.54 -35.57
CA HIS A 381 -29.12 -22.65 -35.60
C HIS A 381 -30.47 -22.23 -35.01
N GLN A 382 -31.52 -22.27 -35.84
CA GLN A 382 -32.86 -21.80 -35.45
C GLN A 382 -33.51 -22.57 -34.31
N ALA A 383 -33.17 -23.85 -34.14
CA ALA A 383 -33.75 -24.72 -33.12
C ALA A 383 -33.05 -24.61 -31.75
N THR A 384 -31.71 -24.45 -31.75
CA THR A 384 -30.91 -24.51 -30.52
C THR A 384 -30.39 -23.15 -30.06
N GLY A 385 -30.35 -22.14 -30.93
CA GLY A 385 -29.73 -20.85 -30.63
C GLY A 385 -28.20 -20.83 -30.73
N GLN A 386 -27.56 -21.98 -30.97
CA GLN A 386 -26.11 -22.10 -31.16
C GLN A 386 -25.66 -21.38 -32.45
N PHE A 387 -24.52 -20.70 -32.41
CA PHE A 387 -23.91 -20.13 -33.62
C PHE A 387 -22.90 -21.09 -34.27
N ASN A 388 -22.79 -21.00 -35.60
CA ASN A 388 -21.69 -21.53 -36.39
C ASN A 388 -20.57 -20.50 -36.44
N HIS A 389 -19.32 -20.95 -36.28
CA HIS A 389 -18.20 -20.02 -36.11
C HIS A 389 -17.56 -19.60 -37.44
N VAL A 390 -17.57 -20.47 -38.46
CA VAL A 390 -16.85 -20.23 -39.71
C VAL A 390 -17.63 -20.76 -40.92
N LEU A 391 -17.79 -19.92 -41.94
CA LEU A 391 -18.32 -20.29 -43.25
C LEU A 391 -17.23 -20.20 -44.33
N ASN A 392 -17.41 -20.97 -45.41
CA ASN A 392 -16.69 -20.76 -46.66
C ASN A 392 -17.24 -19.53 -47.38
N ALA A 393 -16.35 -18.62 -47.79
CA ALA A 393 -16.77 -17.36 -48.41
C ALA A 393 -17.26 -17.52 -49.87
N ASP A 394 -17.05 -18.68 -50.51
CA ASP A 394 -17.47 -18.92 -51.89
C ASP A 394 -18.95 -19.31 -52.01
N ASP A 395 -19.45 -20.10 -51.06
CA ASP A 395 -20.78 -20.73 -51.12
C ASP A 395 -21.58 -20.63 -49.81
N LEU A 396 -21.03 -19.99 -48.78
CA LEU A 396 -21.61 -19.85 -47.44
C LEU A 396 -21.86 -21.18 -46.70
N SER A 397 -21.28 -22.29 -47.18
CA SER A 397 -21.34 -23.57 -46.48
C SER A 397 -20.59 -23.50 -45.14
N ILE A 398 -21.08 -24.24 -44.13
CA ILE A 398 -20.43 -24.31 -42.82
C ILE A 398 -19.07 -24.98 -42.99
N LYS A 399 -18.01 -24.26 -42.61
CA LYS A 399 -16.64 -24.77 -42.62
C LYS A 399 -16.26 -25.36 -41.26
N GLU A 400 -16.57 -24.63 -40.19
CA GLU A 400 -16.35 -25.06 -38.81
C GLU A 400 -17.51 -24.57 -37.94
N GLU A 401 -18.24 -25.53 -37.34
CA GLU A 401 -19.33 -25.23 -36.41
C GLU A 401 -18.79 -24.49 -35.17
N PHE A 402 -17.64 -24.92 -34.64
CA PHE A 402 -16.99 -24.32 -33.48
C PHE A 402 -15.50 -24.10 -33.72
N ARG A 403 -15.01 -22.89 -33.43
CA ARG A 403 -13.58 -22.55 -33.51
C ARG A 403 -13.05 -21.96 -32.21
N ILE A 404 -13.75 -20.95 -31.69
CA ILE A 404 -13.36 -20.27 -30.45
C ILE A 404 -14.58 -19.61 -29.82
N ILE A 405 -14.81 -19.89 -28.55
CA ILE A 405 -16.02 -19.49 -27.81
C ILE A 405 -16.23 -17.97 -27.70
N TYR A 406 -15.18 -17.15 -27.83
CA TYR A 406 -15.31 -15.68 -27.80
C TYR A 406 -16.23 -15.15 -28.92
N TYR A 407 -16.35 -15.88 -30.04
CA TYR A 407 -17.20 -15.45 -31.15
C TYR A 407 -18.68 -15.39 -30.80
N ASP A 408 -19.13 -16.25 -29.88
CA ASP A 408 -20.50 -16.28 -29.39
C ASP A 408 -20.85 -14.98 -28.65
N GLY A 409 -19.97 -14.58 -27.73
CA GLY A 409 -20.11 -13.34 -26.96
C GLY A 409 -20.02 -12.09 -27.85
N GLU A 410 -19.09 -12.08 -28.81
CA GLU A 410 -18.95 -11.00 -29.80
C GLU A 410 -20.25 -10.84 -30.61
N ALA A 411 -20.78 -11.93 -31.17
CA ALA A 411 -22.01 -11.93 -31.99
C ALA A 411 -23.23 -11.42 -31.22
N ALA A 412 -23.45 -11.97 -30.03
CA ALA A 412 -24.57 -11.54 -29.18
C ALA A 412 -24.44 -10.05 -28.79
N PHE A 413 -23.24 -9.60 -28.45
CA PHE A 413 -22.99 -8.20 -28.11
C PHE A 413 -23.22 -7.27 -29.32
N GLY A 414 -22.71 -7.62 -30.50
CA GLY A 414 -22.91 -6.87 -31.74
C GLY A 414 -24.39 -6.65 -32.08
N LEU A 415 -25.19 -7.71 -31.98
CA LEU A 415 -26.64 -7.66 -32.19
C LEU A 415 -27.35 -6.82 -31.12
N MET A 416 -26.96 -6.92 -29.85
CA MET A 416 -27.52 -6.07 -28.78
C MET A 416 -27.25 -4.59 -28.99
N ARG A 417 -26.04 -4.23 -29.46
CA ARG A 417 -25.70 -2.84 -29.79
C ARG A 417 -26.53 -2.33 -30.95
N LEU A 418 -26.72 -3.15 -32.00
CA LEU A 418 -27.61 -2.79 -33.11
C LEU A 418 -29.07 -2.62 -32.65
N TYR A 419 -29.59 -3.55 -31.83
CA TYR A 419 -30.91 -3.39 -31.22
C TYR A 419 -31.03 -2.08 -30.42
N GLY A 420 -29.97 -1.71 -29.68
CA GLY A 420 -29.89 -0.45 -28.97
C GLY A 420 -30.19 0.76 -29.87
N LEU A 421 -29.68 0.72 -31.11
CA LEU A 421 -29.83 1.76 -32.12
C LEU A 421 -31.16 1.68 -32.90
N THR A 422 -31.59 0.49 -33.34
CA THR A 422 -32.72 0.33 -34.27
C THR A 422 -34.04 -0.04 -33.61
N LYS A 423 -34.01 -0.63 -32.40
CA LYS A 423 -35.16 -1.22 -31.71
C LYS A 423 -35.88 -2.33 -32.49
N ASP A 424 -35.20 -2.99 -33.43
CA ASP A 424 -35.75 -4.12 -34.17
C ASP A 424 -35.69 -5.42 -33.35
N GLU A 425 -36.85 -5.92 -32.94
CA GLU A 425 -36.98 -7.12 -32.10
C GLU A 425 -36.36 -8.39 -32.70
N ARG A 426 -36.10 -8.47 -34.01
CA ARG A 426 -35.41 -9.63 -34.61
C ARG A 426 -34.05 -9.86 -33.96
N TRP A 427 -33.32 -8.79 -33.65
CA TRP A 427 -31.98 -8.85 -33.06
C TRP A 427 -32.03 -9.28 -31.60
N LEU A 428 -32.97 -8.73 -30.82
CA LEU A 428 -33.15 -9.13 -29.43
C LEU A 428 -33.56 -10.60 -29.30
N ASN A 429 -34.52 -11.05 -30.11
CA ASN A 429 -34.94 -12.45 -30.14
C ASN A 429 -33.79 -13.41 -30.53
N THR A 430 -32.91 -12.99 -31.44
CA THR A 430 -31.72 -13.77 -31.83
C THR A 430 -30.74 -13.90 -30.65
N VAL A 431 -30.56 -12.84 -29.86
CA VAL A 431 -29.71 -12.83 -28.66
C VAL A 431 -30.33 -13.65 -27.53
N GLU A 432 -31.63 -13.53 -27.27
CA GLU A 432 -32.32 -14.31 -26.23
C GLU A 432 -32.18 -15.81 -26.49
N LYS A 433 -32.40 -16.26 -27.74
CA LYS A 433 -32.17 -17.65 -28.15
C LYS A 433 -30.71 -18.10 -27.93
N ALA A 434 -29.74 -17.25 -28.25
CA ALA A 434 -28.32 -17.56 -28.00
C ALA A 434 -28.04 -17.68 -26.50
N PHE A 435 -28.63 -16.83 -25.66
CA PHE A 435 -28.46 -16.87 -24.21
C PHE A 435 -29.10 -18.10 -23.57
N GLU A 436 -30.20 -18.63 -24.10
CA GLU A 436 -30.73 -19.94 -23.66
C GLU A 436 -29.65 -21.02 -23.81
N TYR A 437 -29.02 -21.08 -24.99
CA TYR A 437 -27.93 -22.01 -25.25
C TYR A 437 -26.73 -21.75 -24.34
N PHE A 438 -26.30 -20.49 -24.16
CA PHE A 438 -25.16 -20.15 -23.31
C PHE A 438 -25.40 -20.52 -21.85
N ILE A 439 -26.64 -20.36 -21.36
CA ILE A 439 -27.03 -20.75 -20.01
C ILE A 439 -27.00 -22.27 -19.87
N GLU A 440 -27.59 -23.00 -20.83
CA GLU A 440 -27.61 -24.46 -20.84
C GLU A 440 -26.19 -25.05 -20.87
N LYS A 441 -25.27 -24.45 -21.63
CA LYS A 441 -23.87 -24.89 -21.77
C LYS A 441 -22.91 -24.26 -20.76
N GLU A 442 -23.42 -23.47 -19.81
CA GLU A 442 -22.64 -22.84 -18.73
C GLU A 442 -21.44 -22.01 -19.23
N HIS A 443 -21.61 -21.25 -20.31
CA HIS A 443 -20.52 -20.50 -20.96
C HIS A 443 -19.80 -19.51 -20.02
N TRP A 444 -20.43 -19.09 -18.92
CA TRP A 444 -19.80 -18.26 -17.88
C TRP A 444 -18.54 -18.86 -17.25
N LYS A 445 -18.31 -20.19 -17.33
CA LYS A 445 -17.09 -20.84 -16.82
C LYS A 445 -15.81 -20.42 -17.54
N ILE A 446 -15.94 -19.76 -18.69
CA ILE A 446 -14.80 -19.31 -19.50
C ILE A 446 -14.30 -17.93 -19.05
N HIS A 447 -15.10 -17.18 -18.29
CA HIS A 447 -14.74 -15.85 -17.79
C HIS A 447 -14.48 -14.84 -18.90
N ASP A 448 -15.39 -14.79 -19.88
CA ASP A 448 -15.25 -13.97 -21.08
C ASP A 448 -15.84 -12.56 -20.90
N HIS A 449 -15.03 -11.55 -21.17
CA HIS A 449 -15.44 -10.15 -21.20
C HIS A 449 -16.54 -9.83 -22.23
N TRP A 450 -16.56 -10.46 -23.42
CA TRP A 450 -17.59 -10.19 -24.44
C TRP A 450 -18.98 -10.60 -23.98
N LEU A 451 -19.10 -11.77 -23.36
CA LEU A 451 -20.34 -12.20 -22.71
C LEU A 451 -20.77 -11.22 -21.61
N SER A 452 -19.84 -10.70 -20.80
CA SER A 452 -20.17 -9.67 -19.81
C SER A 452 -20.60 -8.34 -20.43
N TYR A 453 -20.03 -7.91 -21.56
CA TYR A 453 -20.53 -6.76 -22.31
C TYR A 453 -21.96 -7.01 -22.81
N CYS A 454 -22.24 -8.18 -23.39
CA CYS A 454 -23.57 -8.52 -23.87
C CYS A 454 -24.60 -8.57 -22.73
N VAL A 455 -24.28 -9.20 -21.59
CA VAL A 455 -25.17 -9.23 -20.40
C VAL A 455 -25.54 -7.82 -19.96
N ASN A 456 -24.58 -6.88 -19.99
CA ASN A 456 -24.85 -5.49 -19.61
C ASN A 456 -25.89 -4.82 -20.52
N GLU A 457 -25.84 -5.07 -21.83
CA GLU A 457 -26.81 -4.54 -22.79
C GLU A 457 -28.14 -5.28 -22.70
N LEU A 458 -28.12 -6.62 -22.66
CA LEU A 458 -29.33 -7.46 -22.60
C LEU A 458 -30.19 -7.09 -21.39
N THR A 459 -29.58 -6.96 -20.21
CA THR A 459 -30.29 -6.63 -18.97
C THR A 459 -30.82 -5.19 -18.91
N LEU A 460 -30.49 -4.30 -19.86
CA LEU A 460 -31.17 -3.00 -20.00
C LEU A 460 -32.58 -3.16 -20.57
N TYR A 461 -32.80 -4.16 -21.42
CA TYR A 461 -34.06 -4.35 -22.15
C TYR A 461 -34.85 -5.57 -21.69
N ARG A 462 -34.16 -6.55 -21.08
CA ARG A 462 -34.71 -7.79 -20.50
C ARG A 462 -34.05 -8.02 -19.14
N PRO A 463 -34.48 -7.32 -18.07
CA PRO A 463 -33.83 -7.38 -16.76
C PRO A 463 -34.19 -8.65 -15.98
N GLU A 464 -34.09 -9.81 -16.60
CA GLU A 464 -34.40 -11.09 -15.95
C GLU A 464 -33.26 -11.56 -15.04
N GLU A 465 -33.63 -12.11 -13.89
CA GLU A 465 -32.68 -12.57 -12.87
C GLU A 465 -31.62 -13.54 -13.41
N ARG A 466 -32.01 -14.46 -14.32
CA ARG A 466 -31.11 -15.45 -14.91
C ARG A 466 -29.93 -14.84 -15.68
N TYR A 467 -30.13 -13.69 -16.32
CA TYR A 467 -29.05 -13.00 -17.05
C TYR A 467 -28.08 -12.29 -16.10
N TYR A 468 -28.58 -11.71 -15.01
CA TYR A 468 -27.72 -11.19 -13.94
C TYR A 468 -26.91 -12.30 -13.26
N GLN A 469 -27.54 -13.44 -12.96
CA GLN A 469 -26.86 -14.60 -12.39
C GLN A 469 -25.77 -15.13 -13.34
N PHE A 470 -26.03 -15.19 -14.65
CA PHE A 470 -25.00 -15.52 -15.66
C PHE A 470 -23.81 -14.56 -15.55
N GLY A 471 -24.07 -13.25 -15.55
CA GLY A 471 -23.02 -12.22 -15.46
C GLY A 471 -22.20 -12.31 -14.17
N ILE A 472 -22.83 -12.61 -13.03
CA ILE A 472 -22.15 -12.78 -11.74
C ILE A 472 -21.26 -14.03 -11.77
N LYS A 473 -21.79 -15.18 -12.23
CA LYS A 473 -21.03 -16.43 -12.34
C LYS A 473 -19.81 -16.29 -13.25
N ASN A 474 -19.88 -15.42 -14.26
CA ASN A 474 -18.77 -15.14 -15.17
C ASN A 474 -17.55 -14.50 -14.48
N VAL A 475 -17.71 -13.88 -13.29
CA VAL A 475 -16.62 -13.20 -12.59
C VAL A 475 -16.34 -13.70 -11.17
N ALA A 476 -17.36 -14.15 -10.42
CA ALA A 476 -17.25 -14.43 -9.00
C ALA A 476 -16.17 -15.48 -8.67
N GLY A 477 -16.09 -16.56 -9.45
CA GLY A 477 -15.08 -17.60 -9.29
C GLY A 477 -13.67 -17.25 -9.80
N HIS A 478 -13.49 -16.08 -10.44
CA HIS A 478 -12.24 -15.72 -11.14
C HIS A 478 -11.40 -14.65 -10.43
N LEU A 479 -11.92 -14.03 -9.36
CA LEU A 479 -11.28 -12.87 -8.72
C LEU A 479 -9.87 -13.17 -8.17
N GLY A 480 -9.66 -14.37 -7.61
CA GLY A 480 -8.35 -14.79 -7.11
C GLY A 480 -7.30 -14.91 -8.22
N PHE A 481 -7.71 -15.44 -9.37
CA PHE A 481 -6.86 -15.48 -10.57
C PHE A 481 -6.53 -14.07 -11.04
N VAL A 482 -7.51 -13.15 -11.09
CA VAL A 482 -7.29 -11.76 -11.48
C VAL A 482 -6.27 -11.08 -10.55
N ILE A 483 -6.33 -11.26 -9.23
CA ILE A 483 -5.34 -10.67 -8.30
C ILE A 483 -3.96 -11.31 -8.49
N GLY A 484 -3.91 -12.65 -8.59
CA GLY A 484 -2.67 -13.42 -8.68
C GLY A 484 -1.94 -13.28 -10.01
N ARG A 485 -2.61 -12.83 -11.08
CA ARG A 485 -2.07 -12.86 -12.45
C ARG A 485 -0.87 -11.91 -12.64
N ILE A 486 0.30 -12.52 -12.87
CA ILE A 486 1.57 -11.82 -13.16
C ILE A 486 1.73 -11.36 -14.61
N THR A 487 0.82 -11.66 -15.53
CA THR A 487 0.87 -11.11 -16.89
C THR A 487 -0.11 -9.97 -17.02
N THR A 488 0.19 -8.98 -17.86
CA THR A 488 -0.63 -7.80 -18.12
C THR A 488 -1.89 -8.09 -18.95
N PHE A 489 -2.50 -9.27 -18.79
CA PHE A 489 -3.62 -9.74 -19.62
C PHE A 489 -4.75 -8.68 -19.62
N PRO A 490 -4.93 -7.90 -20.71
CA PRO A 490 -5.69 -6.65 -20.66
C PRO A 490 -7.20 -6.86 -20.58
N THR A 491 -7.70 -7.92 -21.22
CA THR A 491 -9.12 -8.31 -21.18
C THR A 491 -9.65 -8.59 -19.77
N LEU A 492 -8.78 -8.80 -18.77
CA LEU A 492 -9.21 -8.90 -17.38
C LEU A 492 -9.73 -7.56 -16.84
N LEU A 493 -9.15 -6.43 -17.24
CA LEU A 493 -9.69 -5.13 -16.83
C LEU A 493 -11.05 -4.90 -17.51
N GLU A 494 -11.18 -5.24 -18.79
CA GLU A 494 -12.45 -5.18 -19.51
C GLU A 494 -13.54 -6.03 -18.83
N LEU A 495 -13.22 -7.28 -18.48
CA LEU A 495 -14.13 -8.15 -17.72
C LEU A 495 -14.56 -7.51 -16.39
N MET A 496 -13.62 -6.95 -15.63
CA MET A 496 -13.93 -6.27 -14.36
C MET A 496 -14.78 -5.02 -14.58
N MET A 497 -14.50 -4.23 -15.62
CA MET A 497 -15.27 -3.02 -15.92
C MET A 497 -16.68 -3.33 -16.41
N ALA A 498 -16.84 -4.38 -17.22
CA ALA A 498 -18.16 -4.88 -17.61
C ALA A 498 -18.95 -5.36 -16.37
N ALA A 499 -18.33 -6.16 -15.48
CA ALA A 499 -18.99 -6.58 -14.25
C ALA A 499 -19.31 -5.40 -13.31
N HIS A 500 -18.46 -4.37 -13.25
CA HIS A 500 -18.71 -3.17 -12.43
C HIS A 500 -19.96 -2.41 -12.90
N LYS A 501 -20.20 -2.30 -14.22
CA LYS A 501 -21.44 -1.73 -14.76
C LYS A 501 -22.68 -2.50 -14.28
N MET A 502 -22.65 -3.83 -14.39
CA MET A 502 -23.72 -4.71 -13.93
C MET A 502 -23.95 -4.57 -12.41
N ILE A 503 -22.88 -4.60 -11.60
CA ILE A 503 -22.94 -4.43 -10.14
C ILE A 503 -23.54 -3.08 -9.76
N THR A 504 -23.16 -2.02 -10.47
CA THR A 504 -23.71 -0.67 -10.23
C THR A 504 -25.22 -0.65 -10.47
N ARG A 505 -25.70 -1.32 -11.52
CA ARG A 505 -27.13 -1.47 -11.81
C ARG A 505 -27.85 -2.31 -10.74
N LEU A 506 -27.26 -3.43 -10.33
CA LEU A 506 -27.80 -4.29 -9.27
C LEU A 506 -27.93 -3.54 -7.93
N LYS A 507 -26.95 -2.69 -7.59
CA LYS A 507 -27.02 -1.82 -6.39
C LYS A 507 -28.21 -0.88 -6.45
N ALA A 508 -28.51 -0.33 -7.62
CA ALA A 508 -29.63 0.59 -7.84
C ALA A 508 -31.00 -0.10 -7.96
N SER A 509 -31.05 -1.42 -8.12
CA SER A 509 -32.29 -2.18 -8.39
C SER A 509 -32.80 -2.89 -7.14
N ASP A 510 -33.88 -2.42 -6.52
CA ASP A 510 -34.46 -3.07 -5.33
C ASP A 510 -34.87 -4.53 -5.57
N GLN A 511 -35.37 -4.85 -6.77
CA GLN A 511 -35.78 -6.21 -7.15
C GLN A 511 -34.63 -7.22 -7.24
N HIS A 512 -33.41 -6.77 -7.58
CA HIS A 512 -32.29 -7.65 -7.94
C HIS A 512 -31.09 -7.49 -7.01
N ARG A 513 -31.17 -6.59 -6.01
CA ARG A 513 -30.08 -6.28 -5.10
C ARG A 513 -29.59 -7.51 -4.33
N HIS A 514 -30.47 -8.48 -4.06
CA HIS A 514 -30.12 -9.75 -3.38
C HIS A 514 -29.05 -10.54 -4.14
N LEU A 515 -28.96 -10.41 -5.46
CA LEU A 515 -27.95 -11.10 -6.26
C LEU A 515 -26.53 -10.68 -5.92
N LEU A 516 -26.33 -9.49 -5.33
CA LEU A 516 -25.01 -9.03 -4.89
C LEU A 516 -24.40 -9.93 -3.80
N GLU A 517 -25.20 -10.72 -3.09
CA GLU A 517 -24.71 -11.70 -2.10
C GLU A 517 -23.92 -12.85 -2.75
N GLN A 518 -24.09 -13.07 -4.06
CA GLN A 518 -23.40 -14.12 -4.81
C GLN A 518 -21.98 -13.73 -5.25
N ILE A 519 -21.52 -12.50 -4.94
CA ILE A 519 -20.19 -12.02 -5.27
C ILE A 519 -19.55 -11.28 -4.09
N ASP A 520 -18.29 -11.62 -3.78
CA ASP A 520 -17.49 -10.86 -2.83
C ASP A 520 -17.12 -9.50 -3.45
N LEU A 521 -17.92 -8.47 -3.15
CA LEU A 521 -17.71 -7.11 -3.64
C LEU A 521 -16.35 -6.53 -3.23
N LYS A 522 -15.83 -6.87 -2.05
CA LYS A 522 -14.53 -6.36 -1.58
C LYS A 522 -13.40 -6.97 -2.38
N MET A 523 -13.44 -8.28 -2.57
CA MET A 523 -12.48 -8.98 -3.42
C MET A 523 -12.58 -8.52 -4.87
N PHE A 524 -13.80 -8.24 -5.36
CA PHE A 524 -14.04 -7.73 -6.71
C PHE A 524 -13.36 -6.38 -6.93
N TYR A 525 -13.62 -5.38 -6.08
CA TYR A 525 -12.99 -4.06 -6.22
C TYR A 525 -11.48 -4.11 -6.01
N ARG A 526 -10.98 -4.98 -5.11
CA ARG A 526 -9.54 -5.24 -5.00
C ARG A 526 -8.96 -5.80 -6.30
N ALA A 527 -9.64 -6.75 -6.93
CA ALA A 527 -9.21 -7.35 -8.19
C ALA A 527 -9.20 -6.33 -9.34
N LEU A 528 -10.25 -5.52 -9.45
CA LEU A 528 -10.38 -4.43 -10.42
C LEU A 528 -9.22 -3.43 -10.29
N GLU A 529 -9.01 -2.88 -9.10
CA GLU A 529 -7.95 -1.89 -8.86
C GLU A 529 -6.56 -2.47 -9.04
N THR A 530 -6.32 -3.70 -8.56
CA THR A 530 -5.06 -4.42 -8.79
C THR A 530 -4.79 -4.56 -10.28
N ARG A 531 -5.82 -4.86 -11.08
CA ARG A 531 -5.66 -5.06 -12.52
C ARG A 531 -5.39 -3.75 -13.24
N ALA A 532 -6.15 -2.69 -12.95
CA ALA A 532 -5.94 -1.36 -13.51
C ALA A 532 -4.50 -0.87 -13.27
N HIS A 533 -4.01 -0.95 -12.03
CA HIS A 533 -2.63 -0.55 -11.71
C HIS A 533 -1.57 -1.47 -12.32
N TYR A 534 -1.83 -2.78 -12.38
CA TYR A 534 -0.84 -3.72 -12.91
C TYR A 534 -0.64 -3.59 -14.42
N LEU A 535 -1.69 -3.23 -15.18
CA LEU A 535 -1.62 -3.04 -16.63
C LEU A 535 -0.66 -1.91 -17.05
N LEU A 536 -0.29 -0.98 -16.15
CA LEU A 536 0.76 0.02 -16.39
C LEU A 536 2.13 -0.60 -16.72
N ASN A 537 2.36 -1.87 -16.36
CA ASN A 537 3.57 -2.63 -16.73
C ASN A 537 3.59 -3.11 -18.18
N GLY A 538 2.48 -2.93 -18.91
CA GLY A 538 2.36 -3.20 -20.33
C GLY A 538 2.47 -1.96 -21.21
N PHE A 539 2.73 -0.78 -20.64
CA PHE A 539 2.82 0.47 -21.40
C PHE A 539 4.27 0.84 -21.72
N PHE A 540 4.53 1.27 -22.94
CA PHE A 540 5.83 1.76 -23.38
C PHE A 540 6.09 3.19 -22.89
N TRP A 541 6.36 3.28 -21.60
CA TRP A 541 6.92 4.48 -20.99
C TRP A 541 8.30 4.81 -21.58
N PRO A 542 8.69 6.10 -21.66
CA PRO A 542 10.02 6.50 -22.07
C PRO A 542 11.16 5.77 -21.34
N GLU A 543 11.06 5.62 -20.02
CA GLU A 543 12.06 4.94 -19.21
C GLU A 543 12.32 3.46 -19.61
N PHE A 544 11.44 2.86 -20.40
CA PHE A 544 11.60 1.49 -20.90
C PHE A 544 11.75 1.43 -22.43
N ALA A 545 11.00 2.24 -23.18
CA ALA A 545 11.02 2.28 -24.64
C ALA A 545 12.40 2.63 -25.21
N ILE A 546 13.17 3.48 -24.52
CA ILE A 546 14.49 3.94 -24.98
C ILE A 546 15.50 2.81 -25.22
N TYR A 547 15.30 1.63 -24.63
CA TYR A 547 16.21 0.49 -24.78
C TYR A 547 15.95 -0.33 -26.05
N PHE A 548 14.81 -0.15 -26.71
CA PHE A 548 14.44 -0.90 -27.93
C PHE A 548 15.09 -0.33 -29.18
N GLN A 549 15.01 -1.05 -30.30
CA GLN A 549 15.76 -0.69 -31.52
C GLN A 549 15.36 0.69 -32.08
N ASN A 550 14.07 1.04 -31.99
CA ASN A 550 13.53 2.29 -32.52
C ASN A 550 12.45 2.85 -31.56
N PRO A 551 12.83 3.61 -30.52
CA PRO A 551 11.92 4.00 -29.45
C PRO A 551 10.72 4.83 -29.91
N GLN A 552 10.91 5.75 -30.87
CA GLN A 552 9.82 6.57 -31.41
C GLN A 552 8.65 5.75 -31.97
N ARG A 553 8.90 4.57 -32.55
CA ARG A 553 7.84 3.74 -33.16
C ARG A 553 6.93 3.04 -32.15
N ILE A 554 7.28 3.01 -30.88
CA ILE A 554 6.57 2.24 -29.85
C ILE A 554 6.21 3.07 -28.61
N MET A 555 6.82 4.24 -28.44
CA MET A 555 6.53 5.15 -27.33
C MET A 555 5.03 5.44 -27.25
N GLY A 556 4.45 5.38 -26.06
CA GLY A 556 3.03 5.67 -25.86
C GLY A 556 2.08 4.52 -26.24
N SER A 557 2.59 3.37 -26.70
CA SER A 557 1.78 2.19 -27.00
C SER A 557 1.76 1.19 -25.85
N PHE A 558 0.98 0.12 -26.01
CA PHE A 558 0.98 -1.04 -25.11
C PHE A 558 1.67 -2.25 -25.77
N PHE A 559 2.16 -3.18 -24.95
CA PHE A 559 2.86 -4.38 -25.38
C PHE A 559 2.52 -5.62 -24.56
N ILE A 560 2.77 -6.78 -25.16
CA ILE A 560 2.68 -8.07 -24.48
C ILE A 560 4.06 -8.61 -24.14
N ARG A 561 4.45 -8.46 -22.87
CA ARG A 561 5.79 -8.80 -22.37
C ARG A 561 6.25 -10.21 -22.70
N HIS A 562 5.39 -11.22 -22.50
CA HIS A 562 5.74 -12.63 -22.74
C HIS A 562 5.82 -13.00 -24.23
N HIS A 563 5.33 -12.15 -25.13
CA HIS A 563 5.49 -12.27 -26.58
C HIS A 563 6.64 -11.39 -27.08
N SER A 564 7.71 -11.28 -26.28
CA SER A 564 8.88 -10.44 -26.59
C SER A 564 8.53 -8.99 -26.86
N PHE A 565 7.71 -8.43 -25.96
CA PHE A 565 7.30 -7.04 -25.99
C PHE A 565 6.62 -6.64 -27.31
N ARG A 566 5.98 -7.61 -27.99
CA ARG A 566 5.24 -7.38 -29.23
C ARG A 566 4.23 -6.25 -29.03
N VAL A 567 4.17 -5.36 -30.02
CA VAL A 567 3.10 -4.37 -30.18
C VAL A 567 2.30 -4.79 -31.40
N ARG A 568 1.01 -5.01 -31.21
CA ARG A 568 0.08 -5.35 -32.28
C ARG A 568 -1.19 -4.55 -32.02
N ILE A 569 -1.90 -4.14 -33.06
CA ILE A 569 -3.07 -3.26 -32.91
C ILE A 569 -4.10 -3.81 -31.91
N ASP A 570 -4.35 -5.12 -31.93
CA ASP A 570 -5.24 -5.80 -31.00
C ASP A 570 -4.65 -6.03 -29.61
N ASP A 571 -3.33 -6.03 -29.46
CA ASP A 571 -2.73 -5.99 -28.14
C ASP A 571 -2.95 -4.61 -27.49
N VAL A 572 -3.08 -3.53 -28.29
CA VAL A 572 -3.28 -2.15 -27.80
C VAL A 572 -4.77 -1.86 -27.58
N GLU A 573 -5.65 -2.34 -28.45
CA GLU A 573 -7.11 -2.13 -28.38
C GLU A 573 -7.68 -2.52 -27.01
N HIS A 574 -7.32 -3.70 -26.49
CA HIS A 574 -7.86 -4.20 -25.22
C HIS A 574 -7.41 -3.39 -23.99
N TYR A 575 -6.19 -2.84 -23.99
CA TYR A 575 -5.79 -1.91 -22.92
C TYR A 575 -6.57 -0.61 -23.03
N LEU A 576 -6.74 -0.11 -24.26
CA LEU A 576 -7.43 1.14 -24.54
C LEU A 576 -8.89 1.08 -24.09
N SER A 577 -9.65 0.08 -24.54
CA SER A 577 -11.05 -0.14 -24.14
C SER A 577 -11.18 -0.30 -22.62
N GLY A 578 -10.29 -1.08 -21.98
CA GLY A 578 -10.27 -1.23 -20.53
C GLY A 578 -10.07 0.08 -19.76
N TYR A 579 -9.14 0.94 -20.20
CA TYR A 579 -8.90 2.24 -19.57
C TYR A 579 -9.96 3.29 -19.89
N VAL A 580 -10.54 3.29 -21.11
CA VAL A 580 -11.70 4.13 -21.44
C VAL A 580 -12.87 3.78 -20.51
N ALA A 581 -13.15 2.49 -20.33
CA ALA A 581 -14.20 2.04 -19.42
C ALA A 581 -13.90 2.42 -17.97
N PHE A 582 -12.65 2.22 -17.50
CA PHE A 582 -12.22 2.61 -16.16
C PHE A 582 -12.39 4.11 -15.92
N LEU A 583 -12.03 4.96 -16.90
CA LEU A 583 -12.23 6.39 -16.81
C LEU A 583 -13.73 6.76 -16.72
N ASN A 584 -14.53 6.29 -17.67
CA ASN A 584 -15.92 6.76 -17.82
C ASN A 584 -16.87 6.18 -16.76
N HIS A 585 -16.64 4.94 -16.31
CA HIS A 585 -17.61 4.21 -15.49
C HIS A 585 -17.13 3.93 -14.06
N TYR A 586 -15.84 4.13 -13.77
CA TYR A 586 -15.32 3.98 -12.42
C TYR A 586 -14.84 5.32 -11.85
N LEU A 587 -13.96 6.04 -12.57
CA LEU A 587 -13.38 7.29 -12.06
C LEU A 587 -14.29 8.52 -12.23
N LYS A 588 -14.97 8.66 -13.38
CA LYS A 588 -15.86 9.79 -13.69
C LYS A 588 -17.34 9.52 -13.42
N ALA A 589 -17.70 8.29 -13.08
CA ALA A 589 -19.07 7.97 -12.75
C ALA A 589 -19.51 8.92 -11.61
N PRO A 590 -20.70 9.56 -11.71
CA PRO A 590 -21.29 10.21 -10.55
C PRO A 590 -21.23 9.20 -9.43
N LEU A 591 -20.71 9.57 -8.27
CA LEU A 591 -20.85 8.74 -7.08
C LEU A 591 -22.34 8.41 -7.02
N ALA A 592 -22.70 7.16 -7.32
CA ALA A 592 -24.03 6.69 -6.95
C ALA A 592 -24.18 7.09 -5.49
N PRO A 593 -25.35 7.57 -5.04
CA PRO A 593 -25.61 7.57 -3.62
C PRO A 593 -25.47 6.10 -3.20
N SER A 594 -24.28 5.74 -2.70
CA SER A 594 -24.21 4.76 -1.63
C SER A 594 -25.29 5.22 -0.66
N PRO A 595 -26.14 4.33 -0.15
CA PRO A 595 -26.93 4.70 1.01
C PRO A 595 -25.93 5.33 1.96
N VAL A 596 -26.17 6.58 2.35
CA VAL A 596 -25.38 7.25 3.38
C VAL A 596 -25.74 6.51 4.66
N ILE A 597 -25.23 5.30 4.79
CA ILE A 597 -24.79 4.78 6.05
C ILE A 597 -23.61 5.70 6.37
N ASN A 598 -23.64 6.30 7.54
CA ASN A 598 -22.53 7.12 7.99
C ASN A 598 -21.29 6.21 8.01
N ASP A 599 -20.51 6.15 6.93
CA ASP A 599 -19.44 5.14 6.71
C ASP A 599 -18.26 5.34 7.66
N ARG A 600 -18.38 6.29 8.61
CA ARG A 600 -17.41 6.58 9.66
C ARG A 600 -17.86 6.18 11.07
N VAL A 601 -18.83 5.27 11.20
CA VAL A 601 -19.25 4.70 12.49
C VAL A 601 -19.25 3.18 12.46
N TRP A 602 -19.21 2.52 13.62
CA TRP A 602 -19.46 1.08 13.67
C TRP A 602 -20.91 0.80 13.34
N ASN A 603 -21.17 0.10 12.23
CA ASN A 603 -22.48 -0.42 11.87
C ASN A 603 -22.41 -1.96 11.83
N ALA A 604 -23.55 -2.61 11.61
CA ALA A 604 -23.64 -4.07 11.59
C ALA A 604 -22.65 -4.70 10.58
N HIS A 605 -22.51 -4.08 9.41
CA HIS A 605 -21.61 -4.54 8.35
C HIS A 605 -20.13 -4.42 8.71
N HIS A 606 -19.72 -3.30 9.32
CA HIS A 606 -18.35 -3.09 9.79
C HIS A 606 -17.96 -4.13 10.84
N ILE A 607 -18.88 -4.41 11.77
CA ILE A 607 -18.68 -5.42 12.81
C ILE A 607 -18.57 -6.82 12.21
N GLU A 608 -19.49 -7.24 11.32
CA GLU A 608 -19.43 -8.54 10.62
C GLU A 608 -18.12 -8.69 9.83
N THR A 609 -17.73 -7.64 9.10
CA THR A 609 -16.52 -7.64 8.28
C THR A 609 -15.27 -7.81 9.12
N ALA A 610 -15.22 -7.11 10.25
CA ALA A 610 -14.05 -7.10 11.11
C ALA A 610 -13.89 -8.43 11.86
N THR A 611 -14.99 -9.03 12.31
CA THR A 611 -14.95 -10.21 13.18
C THR A 611 -15.16 -11.54 12.45
N GLY A 612 -15.80 -11.54 11.28
CA GLY A 612 -16.34 -12.75 10.66
C GLY A 612 -17.52 -13.36 11.43
N GLY A 613 -18.03 -12.66 12.43
CA GLY A 613 -19.11 -13.12 13.30
C GLY A 613 -20.48 -13.08 12.65
N ARG A 614 -21.41 -13.85 13.22
CA ARG A 614 -22.80 -13.97 12.77
C ARG A 614 -23.73 -13.28 13.77
N TRP A 615 -24.62 -12.41 13.32
CA TRP A 615 -25.67 -11.88 14.20
C TRP A 615 -26.71 -12.96 14.49
N LEU A 616 -26.80 -13.39 15.74
CA LEU A 616 -27.90 -14.22 16.25
C LEU A 616 -29.18 -13.41 16.33
N ARG A 617 -29.06 -12.14 16.73
CA ARG A 617 -30.10 -11.13 16.61
C ARG A 617 -29.54 -9.93 15.86
N ARG A 618 -30.01 -9.73 14.63
CA ARG A 618 -29.52 -8.67 13.75
C ARG A 618 -30.09 -7.31 14.20
N PRO A 619 -29.26 -6.26 14.27
CA PRO A 619 -29.76 -4.91 14.54
C PRO A 619 -30.55 -4.32 13.36
N ALA A 620 -31.28 -3.23 13.61
CA ALA A 620 -31.91 -2.42 12.55
C ALA A 620 -30.88 -1.83 11.57
N GLN A 621 -31.31 -1.44 10.36
CA GLN A 621 -30.39 -0.97 9.30
C GLN A 621 -29.62 0.30 9.66
N ASP A 622 -30.19 1.18 10.46
CA ASP A 622 -29.62 2.44 10.93
C ASP A 622 -28.78 2.30 12.21
N TRP A 623 -28.64 1.07 12.72
CA TRP A 623 -27.90 0.81 13.95
C TRP A 623 -26.44 1.20 13.85
N CYS A 624 -25.96 1.84 14.91
CA CYS A 624 -24.55 2.11 15.09
C CYS A 624 -24.09 1.87 16.54
N ALA A 625 -22.81 1.59 16.68
CA ALA A 625 -22.11 1.58 17.96
C ALA A 625 -21.08 2.72 18.01
N LYS A 626 -20.92 3.32 19.19
CA LYS A 626 -19.90 4.36 19.42
C LYS A 626 -18.49 3.79 19.49
N GLY A 627 -18.37 2.54 19.94
CA GLY A 627 -17.13 1.81 20.04
C GLY A 627 -17.34 0.39 20.54
N VAL A 628 -16.24 -0.33 20.73
CA VAL A 628 -16.27 -1.70 21.26
C VAL A 628 -15.57 -1.74 22.60
N LYS A 629 -16.25 -2.23 23.64
CA LYS A 629 -15.75 -2.28 25.03
C LYS A 629 -15.77 -3.71 25.56
N TYR A 630 -14.71 -4.09 26.26
CA TYR A 630 -14.63 -5.39 26.95
C TYR A 630 -14.39 -5.25 28.47
N PHE A 631 -14.35 -4.02 28.99
CA PHE A 631 -14.11 -3.72 30.40
C PHE A 631 -15.28 -2.93 30.99
N ALA A 632 -16.01 -3.53 31.92
CA ALA A 632 -17.30 -3.01 32.43
C ALA A 632 -17.26 -1.55 32.91
N PRO A 633 -16.29 -1.09 33.73
CA PRO A 633 -16.23 0.29 34.20
C PRO A 633 -16.07 1.36 33.11
N SER A 634 -15.75 0.95 31.87
CA SER A 634 -15.54 1.85 30.74
C SER A 634 -16.67 1.85 29.71
N VAL A 635 -17.72 1.06 29.96
CA VAL A 635 -18.87 0.93 29.06
C VAL A 635 -19.75 2.16 29.18
N CYS A 636 -20.05 2.80 28.06
CA CYS A 636 -21.01 3.88 27.94
C CYS A 636 -22.25 3.42 27.16
N GLY A 637 -23.35 4.16 27.29
CA GLY A 637 -24.55 3.91 26.50
C GLY A 637 -24.28 4.03 24.99
N GLY A 638 -24.66 3.00 24.23
CA GLY A 638 -24.42 2.90 22.79
C GLY A 638 -23.12 2.21 22.37
N ASP A 639 -22.39 1.57 23.29
CA ASP A 639 -21.24 0.73 22.94
C ASP A 639 -21.64 -0.70 22.56
N LEU A 640 -20.85 -1.36 21.71
CA LEU A 640 -20.89 -2.81 21.54
C LEU A 640 -20.08 -3.46 22.67
N VAL A 641 -20.72 -4.29 23.48
CA VAL A 641 -20.10 -4.90 24.65
C VAL A 641 -19.67 -6.33 24.37
N VAL A 642 -18.40 -6.63 24.61
CA VAL A 642 -17.87 -7.99 24.53
C VAL A 642 -18.06 -8.71 25.85
N VAL A 643 -18.86 -9.76 25.84
CA VAL A 643 -19.15 -10.61 26.99
C VAL A 643 -18.22 -11.80 26.97
N ARG A 644 -17.63 -12.09 28.13
CA ARG A 644 -16.63 -13.14 28.31
C ARG A 644 -17.27 -14.52 28.23
N GLY A 645 -16.78 -15.37 27.34
CA GLY A 645 -17.15 -16.78 27.26
C GLY A 645 -16.47 -17.65 28.31
N GLU A 646 -16.93 -18.89 28.43
CA GLU A 646 -16.37 -19.87 29.35
C GLU A 646 -14.90 -20.19 28.99
N GLY A 647 -13.98 -20.06 29.95
CA GLY A 647 -12.54 -20.25 29.74
C GLY A 647 -11.80 -19.07 29.07
N GLU A 648 -12.50 -18.02 28.63
CA GLU A 648 -11.88 -16.83 28.04
C GLU A 648 -11.30 -15.88 29.12
N LYS A 649 -10.22 -15.16 28.79
CA LYS A 649 -9.54 -14.24 29.71
C LYS A 649 -9.93 -12.76 29.54
N VAL A 650 -10.66 -12.42 28.48
CA VAL A 650 -11.00 -11.05 28.07
C VAL A 650 -12.52 -10.94 27.85
N GLY A 651 -13.13 -9.81 28.19
CA GLY A 651 -14.59 -9.60 28.14
C GLY A 651 -15.19 -9.25 29.50
N VAL A 652 -16.40 -8.69 29.46
CA VAL A 652 -17.24 -8.41 30.63
C VAL A 652 -17.86 -9.72 31.13
N LEU A 653 -17.85 -9.93 32.45
CA LEU A 653 -18.50 -11.10 33.03
C LEU A 653 -20.01 -11.07 32.74
N PRO A 654 -20.64 -12.19 32.32
CA PRO A 654 -22.08 -12.24 32.06
C PRO A 654 -22.94 -11.66 33.18
N SER A 655 -22.59 -11.94 34.45
CA SER A 655 -23.30 -11.45 35.64
C SER A 655 -23.26 -9.93 35.83
N ARG A 656 -22.39 -9.21 35.11
CA ARG A 656 -22.29 -7.74 35.17
C ARG A 656 -22.98 -7.05 34.00
N VAL A 657 -23.49 -7.78 33.00
CA VAL A 657 -24.10 -7.17 31.81
C VAL A 657 -25.38 -6.39 32.17
N SER A 658 -26.18 -6.92 33.10
CA SER A 658 -27.42 -6.28 33.58
C SER A 658 -27.20 -4.99 34.36
N THR A 659 -25.98 -4.73 34.83
CA THR A 659 -25.63 -3.50 35.57
C THR A 659 -24.92 -2.46 34.71
N LEU A 660 -24.71 -2.73 33.42
CA LEU A 660 -24.11 -1.78 32.49
C LEU A 660 -25.13 -0.74 32.01
N PRO A 661 -24.67 0.47 31.61
CA PRO A 661 -25.47 1.36 30.78
C PRO A 661 -25.93 0.64 29.50
N THR A 662 -27.12 0.98 28.98
CA THR A 662 -27.74 0.30 27.83
C THR A 662 -26.80 0.21 26.62
N PRO A 663 -26.29 -0.99 26.27
CA PRO A 663 -25.38 -1.15 25.15
C PRO A 663 -26.13 -1.09 23.82
N ALA A 664 -25.40 -0.75 22.75
CA ALA A 664 -25.94 -0.84 21.39
C ALA A 664 -26.11 -2.30 20.95
N GLY A 665 -25.28 -3.20 21.47
CA GLY A 665 -25.38 -4.63 21.19
C GLY A 665 -24.39 -5.41 22.04
N ILE A 666 -24.43 -6.73 21.91
CA ILE A 666 -23.59 -7.67 22.66
C ILE A 666 -22.83 -8.57 21.69
N MET A 667 -21.55 -8.82 21.96
CA MET A 667 -20.74 -9.83 21.28
C MET A 667 -20.38 -10.95 22.25
N VAL A 668 -20.62 -12.20 21.84
CA VAL A 668 -20.38 -13.43 22.63
C VAL A 668 -19.62 -14.47 21.83
N SER A 669 -18.85 -15.33 22.51
CA SER A 669 -18.24 -16.49 21.85
C SER A 669 -19.23 -17.66 21.70
N SER A 670 -19.07 -18.44 20.63
CA SER A 670 -19.85 -19.65 20.34
C SER A 670 -19.64 -20.76 21.39
N SER A 671 -18.53 -20.72 22.12
CA SER A 671 -18.23 -21.62 23.25
C SER A 671 -18.94 -21.26 24.56
N SER A 672 -19.69 -20.16 24.60
CA SER A 672 -20.24 -19.64 25.84
C SER A 672 -21.65 -20.20 26.12
N SER A 673 -21.79 -20.92 27.25
CA SER A 673 -23.08 -21.32 27.81
C SER A 673 -23.94 -20.12 28.24
N SER A 674 -23.38 -18.91 28.25
CA SER A 674 -24.04 -17.63 28.52
C SER A 674 -25.00 -17.13 27.44
N ALA A 675 -25.11 -17.80 26.28
CA ALA A 675 -26.15 -17.49 25.29
C ALA A 675 -27.56 -17.63 25.88
N THR A 676 -27.80 -18.60 26.77
CA THR A 676 -29.09 -18.81 27.45
C THR A 676 -29.41 -17.74 28.51
N ALA A 677 -28.40 -17.20 29.18
CA ALA A 677 -28.57 -16.11 30.16
C ALA A 677 -28.93 -14.76 29.51
N LEU A 678 -28.80 -14.64 28.19
CA LEU A 678 -29.05 -13.45 27.39
C LEU A 678 -30.32 -13.58 26.52
N GLU A 679 -31.09 -14.67 26.63
CA GLU A 679 -32.35 -14.86 25.89
C GLU A 679 -33.42 -13.81 26.24
N SER A 680 -33.34 -13.20 27.43
CA SER A 680 -34.29 -12.21 27.94
C SER A 680 -34.02 -10.76 27.52
N THR A 681 -32.91 -10.47 26.85
CA THR A 681 -32.66 -9.11 26.31
C THR A 681 -33.19 -9.02 24.88
N GLU A 682 -33.61 -7.82 24.43
CA GLU A 682 -33.99 -7.50 23.04
C GLU A 682 -32.83 -6.95 22.20
N LEU A 683 -31.63 -6.83 22.78
CA LEU A 683 -30.47 -6.21 22.13
C LEU A 683 -29.93 -7.05 20.96
N PRO A 684 -29.28 -6.42 19.97
CA PRO A 684 -28.52 -7.13 18.94
C PRO A 684 -27.43 -8.01 19.55
N ILE A 685 -27.28 -9.25 19.04
CA ILE A 685 -26.30 -10.23 19.55
C ILE A 685 -25.46 -10.74 18.39
N LEU A 686 -24.15 -10.51 18.45
CA LEU A 686 -23.15 -11.04 17.55
C LEU A 686 -22.45 -12.25 18.18
N GLU A 687 -22.51 -13.39 17.50
CA GLU A 687 -21.74 -14.58 17.83
C GLU A 687 -20.43 -14.59 17.04
N VAL A 688 -19.33 -14.88 17.74
CA VAL A 688 -17.98 -15.05 17.16
C VAL A 688 -17.33 -16.33 17.66
N ASP A 689 -16.34 -16.86 16.95
CA ASP A 689 -15.66 -18.08 17.40
C ASP A 689 -14.79 -17.85 18.66
N ASN A 690 -14.15 -16.68 18.75
CA ASN A 690 -13.29 -16.31 19.88
C ASN A 690 -13.33 -14.81 20.13
N SER A 691 -13.72 -14.39 21.35
CA SER A 691 -13.90 -12.98 21.68
C SER A 691 -12.58 -12.20 21.67
N GLY A 692 -11.48 -12.84 22.08
CA GLY A 692 -10.15 -12.23 22.12
C GLY A 692 -9.63 -11.89 20.72
N GLU A 693 -9.70 -12.86 19.80
CA GLU A 693 -9.30 -12.63 18.40
C GLU A 693 -10.23 -11.65 17.69
N ALA A 694 -11.53 -11.70 17.97
CA ALA A 694 -12.50 -10.73 17.44
C ALA A 694 -12.17 -9.30 17.87
N ILE A 695 -11.80 -9.08 19.13
CA ILE A 695 -11.34 -7.75 19.61
C ILE A 695 -10.11 -7.29 18.82
N LEU A 696 -9.11 -8.16 18.62
CA LEU A 696 -7.91 -7.79 17.86
C LEU A 696 -8.22 -7.52 16.39
N ALA A 697 -9.15 -8.26 15.80
CA ALA A 697 -9.59 -8.06 14.42
C ALA A 697 -10.34 -6.74 14.24
N LEU A 698 -11.22 -6.40 15.18
CA LEU A 698 -11.87 -5.08 15.28
C LEU A 698 -10.84 -3.96 15.42
N GLY A 699 -9.81 -4.12 16.26
CA GLY A 699 -8.73 -3.14 16.38
C GLY A 699 -7.97 -2.90 15.07
N ARG A 700 -7.62 -3.98 14.35
CA ARG A 700 -6.98 -3.88 13.03
C ARG A 700 -7.88 -3.21 12.00
N TYR A 701 -9.17 -3.55 12.01
CA TYR A 701 -10.16 -2.95 11.13
C TYR A 701 -10.29 -1.45 11.41
N ALA A 702 -10.47 -1.07 12.67
CA ALA A 702 -10.57 0.32 13.11
C ALA A 702 -9.35 1.14 12.67
N ARG A 703 -8.14 0.61 12.84
CA ARG A 703 -6.92 1.31 12.42
C ARG A 703 -6.85 1.57 10.92
N ASN A 704 -7.46 0.72 10.08
CA ASN A 704 -7.56 0.97 8.64
C ASN A 704 -8.55 2.09 8.29
N GLN A 705 -9.51 2.39 9.17
CA GLN A 705 -10.48 3.46 8.97
C GLN A 705 -10.01 4.80 9.56
N LEU A 706 -9.19 4.75 10.61
CA LEU A 706 -8.64 5.93 11.28
C LEU A 706 -7.72 6.75 10.37
N SER A 707 -8.01 8.05 10.29
CA SER A 707 -7.27 9.02 9.48
C SER A 707 -6.24 9.85 10.25
N GLY A 708 -6.35 9.92 11.58
CA GLY A 708 -5.49 10.73 12.43
C GLY A 708 -4.06 10.23 12.58
N VAL A 709 -3.20 11.13 13.08
CA VAL A 709 -1.84 10.84 13.49
C VAL A 709 -1.87 9.94 14.73
N VAL A 710 -0.95 8.98 14.79
CA VAL A 710 -0.87 7.99 15.88
C VAL A 710 0.50 8.13 16.51
N VAL A 711 0.53 8.47 17.80
CA VAL A 711 1.73 8.58 18.62
C VAL A 711 1.77 7.39 19.58
N GLY A 712 2.73 6.49 19.42
CA GLY A 712 2.93 5.36 20.32
C GLY A 712 3.98 5.67 21.38
N VAL A 713 3.67 5.53 22.67
CA VAL A 713 4.57 5.88 23.78
C VAL A 713 4.97 4.64 24.56
N THR A 714 6.27 4.38 24.66
CA THR A 714 6.84 3.30 25.48
C THR A 714 7.93 3.80 26.42
N GLY A 715 8.15 3.03 27.49
CA GLY A 715 9.14 3.29 28.54
C GLY A 715 8.94 2.34 29.72
N SER A 716 9.93 2.18 30.59
CA SER A 716 9.75 1.49 31.87
C SER A 716 8.91 2.35 32.83
N SER A 717 9.18 3.64 32.91
CA SER A 717 8.42 4.65 33.69
C SER A 717 7.96 5.82 32.80
N GLY A 718 7.08 6.69 33.31
CA GLY A 718 6.70 7.95 32.65
C GLY A 718 5.67 7.86 31.51
N LYS A 719 5.37 6.67 30.97
CA LYS A 719 4.44 6.49 29.83
C LYS A 719 3.11 7.22 29.98
N THR A 720 2.35 6.94 31.04
CA THR A 720 1.02 7.51 31.25
C THR A 720 1.07 9.03 31.41
N THR A 721 2.10 9.54 32.10
CA THR A 721 2.34 10.98 32.26
C THR A 721 2.66 11.63 30.91
N ALA A 722 3.51 11.00 30.10
CA ALA A 722 3.83 11.49 28.76
C ALA A 722 2.61 11.45 27.82
N VAL A 723 1.77 10.41 27.89
CA VAL A 723 0.50 10.34 27.14
C VAL A 723 -0.44 11.47 27.56
N ALA A 724 -0.57 11.74 28.87
CA ALA A 724 -1.40 12.85 29.36
C ALA A 724 -0.84 14.22 28.95
N MET A 725 0.48 14.41 29.01
CA MET A 725 1.15 15.64 28.61
C MET A 725 1.04 15.89 27.10
N LEU A 726 1.26 14.87 26.28
CA LEU A 726 1.01 14.91 24.84
C LEU A 726 -0.44 15.24 24.54
N SER A 727 -1.39 14.61 25.23
CA SER A 727 -2.82 14.86 25.00
C SER A 727 -3.21 16.29 25.38
N HIS A 728 -2.70 16.78 26.52
CA HIS A 728 -2.93 18.15 26.98
C HIS A 728 -2.42 19.19 25.99
N VAL A 729 -1.29 18.92 25.35
CA VAL A 729 -0.62 19.81 24.40
C VAL A 729 -1.23 19.72 22.99
N LEU A 730 -1.42 18.50 22.47
CA LEU A 730 -1.98 18.27 21.14
C LEU A 730 -3.44 18.72 21.03
N ALA A 731 -4.17 18.82 22.15
CA ALA A 731 -5.50 19.43 22.19
C ALA A 731 -5.55 20.87 21.65
N THR A 732 -4.41 21.58 21.60
CA THR A 732 -4.33 22.91 20.96
C THR A 732 -4.35 22.85 19.43
N GLN A 733 -4.14 21.67 18.84
CA GLN A 733 -4.04 21.43 17.40
C GLN A 733 -5.22 20.61 16.86
N GLY A 734 -6.15 20.20 17.73
CA GLY A 734 -7.34 19.41 17.39
C GLY A 734 -7.65 18.33 18.41
N ASP A 735 -8.76 17.62 18.23
CA ASP A 735 -9.20 16.59 19.17
C ASP A 735 -8.16 15.47 19.34
N VAL A 736 -8.09 14.95 20.56
CA VAL A 736 -7.15 13.90 20.94
C VAL A 736 -7.90 12.74 21.58
N TYR A 737 -7.70 11.55 21.02
CA TYR A 737 -8.03 10.31 21.70
C TYR A 737 -6.78 9.73 22.38
N ALA A 738 -6.82 9.56 23.69
CA ALA A 738 -5.71 9.01 24.46
C ALA A 738 -6.02 7.61 25.00
N SER A 739 -4.99 6.81 25.28
CA SER A 739 -5.18 5.51 25.93
C SER A 739 -6.01 5.60 27.21
N ALA A 740 -7.10 4.83 27.25
CA ALA A 740 -7.94 4.71 28.43
C ALA A 740 -7.33 3.75 29.45
N HIS A 741 -7.34 4.13 30.74
CA HIS A 741 -6.88 3.30 31.85
C HIS A 741 -5.48 2.68 31.62
N ASN A 742 -5.32 1.39 31.90
CA ASN A 742 -4.10 0.61 31.63
C ASN A 742 -4.23 -0.25 30.36
N ALA A 743 -5.04 0.17 29.38
CA ALA A 743 -5.31 -0.56 28.14
C ALA A 743 -4.12 -0.46 27.14
N ASN A 744 -2.95 -0.97 27.53
CA ASN A 744 -1.66 -0.77 26.85
C ASN A 744 -1.02 -2.06 26.29
N LEU A 745 -1.66 -3.21 26.49
CA LEU A 745 -1.34 -4.50 25.86
C LEU A 745 -2.18 -4.71 24.58
N PRO A 746 -1.94 -5.74 23.73
CA PRO A 746 -2.61 -5.84 22.43
C PRO A 746 -4.14 -5.67 22.45
N HIS A 747 -4.86 -6.36 23.34
CA HIS A 747 -6.32 -6.17 23.44
C HIS A 747 -6.69 -4.74 23.85
N GLY A 748 -5.91 -4.11 24.73
CA GLY A 748 -6.11 -2.73 25.14
C GLY A 748 -5.83 -1.72 24.02
N ILE A 749 -4.81 -1.97 23.21
CA ILE A 749 -4.54 -1.18 22.00
C ILE A 749 -5.72 -1.33 21.03
N ALA A 750 -6.22 -2.54 20.80
CA ALA A 750 -7.37 -2.77 19.96
C ALA A 750 -8.61 -2.03 20.48
N TRP A 751 -8.86 -2.07 21.78
CA TRP A 751 -9.96 -1.33 22.41
C TRP A 751 -9.82 0.19 22.24
N ASN A 752 -8.63 0.75 22.42
CA ASN A 752 -8.42 2.17 22.17
C ASN A 752 -8.72 2.54 20.71
N LEU A 753 -8.26 1.72 19.75
CA LEU A 753 -8.52 1.93 18.33
C LEU A 753 -10.01 1.80 17.97
N THR A 754 -10.74 0.86 18.57
CA THR A 754 -12.17 0.68 18.31
C THR A 754 -13.05 1.72 18.99
N SER A 755 -12.54 2.42 19.99
CA SER A 755 -13.25 3.46 20.74
C SER A 755 -13.00 4.87 20.20
N ALA A 756 -11.93 5.05 19.42
CA ALA A 756 -11.62 6.33 18.80
C ALA A 756 -12.59 6.62 17.65
N GLY A 757 -13.08 7.85 17.57
CA GLY A 757 -13.78 8.34 16.37
C GLY A 757 -12.84 8.26 15.16
N TRP A 758 -13.34 7.81 14.02
CA TRP A 758 -12.48 7.49 12.86
C TRP A 758 -11.83 8.74 12.22
N ASP A 759 -12.37 9.91 12.54
CA ASP A 759 -11.91 11.24 12.13
C ASP A 759 -11.11 11.99 13.21
N VAL A 760 -10.82 11.37 14.37
CA VAL A 760 -10.05 12.04 15.41
C VAL A 760 -8.64 12.39 14.90
N PRO A 761 -8.21 13.66 14.96
CA PRO A 761 -6.92 14.09 14.39
C PRO A 761 -5.70 13.44 15.05
N HIS A 762 -5.77 13.19 16.35
CA HIS A 762 -4.66 12.67 17.13
C HIS A 762 -5.07 11.46 17.97
N LEU A 763 -4.26 10.40 17.92
CA LEU A 763 -4.35 9.25 18.81
C LEU A 763 -3.03 9.09 19.56
N VAL A 764 -3.06 9.16 20.89
CA VAL A 764 -1.88 8.99 21.74
C VAL A 764 -2.02 7.69 22.54
N LEU A 765 -1.24 6.68 22.15
CA LEU A 765 -1.37 5.32 22.64
C LEU A 765 -0.21 4.96 23.57
N GLU A 766 -0.53 4.61 24.82
CA GLU A 766 0.40 3.97 25.74
C GLU A 766 0.66 2.52 25.28
N MET A 767 1.92 2.15 25.07
CA MET A 767 2.31 0.82 24.60
C MET A 767 3.24 0.13 25.61
N ALA A 768 2.75 -0.93 26.24
CA ALA A 768 3.52 -1.73 27.18
C ALA A 768 4.40 -2.78 26.45
N VAL A 769 5.41 -3.29 27.16
CA VAL A 769 6.40 -4.23 26.59
C VAL A 769 5.80 -5.58 26.16
N GLY A 770 4.71 -6.01 26.80
CA GLY A 770 4.08 -7.31 26.54
C GLY A 770 3.52 -7.43 25.11
N ARG A 771 4.08 -8.37 24.32
CA ARG A 771 3.75 -8.59 22.90
C ARG A 771 3.81 -7.31 22.06
N MET A 772 4.82 -6.47 22.31
CA MET A 772 5.08 -5.23 21.57
C MET A 772 4.99 -5.36 20.03
N PRO A 773 5.53 -6.41 19.38
CA PRO A 773 5.38 -6.57 17.92
C PRO A 773 3.91 -6.59 17.46
N THR A 774 3.03 -7.25 18.22
CA THR A 774 1.59 -7.32 17.93
C THR A 774 0.93 -5.96 18.11
N SER A 775 1.23 -5.28 19.23
CA SER A 775 0.70 -3.94 19.51
C SER A 775 1.14 -2.93 18.45
N SER A 776 2.42 -2.94 18.06
CA SER A 776 2.97 -2.01 17.08
C SER A 776 2.39 -2.22 15.68
N ARG A 777 2.39 -3.45 15.17
CA ARG A 777 1.80 -3.76 13.85
C ARG A 777 0.32 -3.43 13.76
N MET A 778 -0.39 -3.51 14.88
CA MET A 778 -1.80 -3.12 14.93
C MET A 778 -1.98 -1.60 15.03
N ALA A 779 -1.21 -0.91 15.87
CA ALA A 779 -1.32 0.54 16.05
C ALA A 779 -0.80 1.34 14.86
N ARG A 780 0.22 0.83 14.15
CA ARG A 780 0.97 1.50 13.08
C ARG A 780 1.26 2.98 13.41
N PRO A 781 2.11 3.24 14.43
CA PRO A 781 2.41 4.60 14.85
C PRO A 781 3.09 5.39 13.74
N HIS A 782 2.75 6.67 13.62
CA HIS A 782 3.45 7.63 12.76
C HIS A 782 4.67 8.20 13.51
N VAL A 783 4.52 8.40 14.83
CA VAL A 783 5.58 8.80 15.75
C VAL A 783 5.65 7.78 16.89
N ALA A 784 6.84 7.29 17.21
CA ALA A 784 7.07 6.42 18.37
C ALA A 784 8.00 7.12 19.37
N VAL A 785 7.56 7.24 20.62
CA VAL A 785 8.31 7.85 21.72
C VAL A 785 8.86 6.77 22.63
N PHE A 786 10.17 6.79 22.85
CA PHE A 786 10.88 5.87 23.71
C PHE A 786 11.54 6.61 24.87
N LEU A 787 10.89 6.59 26.04
CA LEU A 787 11.22 7.45 27.17
C LEU A 787 12.44 6.99 27.98
N ASN A 788 12.52 5.70 28.29
CA ASN A 788 13.57 5.11 29.13
C ASN A 788 13.52 3.58 29.14
N VAL A 789 14.61 2.97 29.60
CA VAL A 789 14.68 1.56 30.00
C VAL A 789 15.22 1.51 31.44
N HIS A 790 14.47 0.85 32.33
CA HIS A 790 14.87 0.57 33.71
C HIS A 790 14.59 -0.89 34.07
N PRO A 791 15.27 -1.42 35.11
CA PRO A 791 14.93 -2.71 35.73
C PRO A 791 13.48 -2.71 36.25
N ALA A 792 12.56 -3.23 35.44
CA ALA A 792 11.14 -3.36 35.75
C ALA A 792 10.57 -4.49 34.89
N HIS A 793 9.70 -5.33 35.45
CA HIS A 793 9.22 -6.56 34.78
C HIS A 793 10.34 -7.58 34.50
N ILE A 794 11.36 -7.59 35.36
CA ILE A 794 12.43 -8.59 35.33
C ILE A 794 11.89 -9.84 36.04
N GLY A 795 11.39 -10.80 35.25
CA GLY A 795 11.23 -12.17 35.74
C GLY A 795 12.59 -12.79 36.09
N SER A 796 12.61 -14.04 36.54
CA SER A 796 13.84 -14.75 36.93
C SER A 796 14.86 -14.96 35.80
N SER A 797 14.54 -14.60 34.54
CA SER A 797 15.36 -14.89 33.35
C SER A 797 15.54 -13.73 32.35
N HIS A 798 15.20 -12.48 32.70
CA HIS A 798 15.25 -11.34 31.77
C HIS A 798 16.24 -10.25 32.18
N THR A 799 16.99 -9.70 31.23
CA THR A 799 17.94 -8.59 31.44
C THR A 799 17.35 -7.23 31.06
N VAL A 800 18.01 -6.14 31.44
CA VAL A 800 17.67 -4.77 30.97
C VAL A 800 17.75 -4.69 29.44
N ALA A 801 18.75 -5.34 28.84
CA ALA A 801 18.90 -5.49 27.39
C ALA A 801 17.72 -6.24 26.75
N ASP A 802 17.16 -7.27 27.39
CA ASP A 802 15.95 -7.94 26.90
C ASP A 802 14.74 -7.02 26.89
N ILE A 803 14.56 -6.21 27.93
CA ILE A 803 13.49 -5.22 28.00
C ILE A 803 13.63 -4.21 26.84
N ALA A 804 14.85 -3.68 26.63
CA ALA A 804 15.16 -2.76 25.53
C ALA A 804 14.87 -3.39 24.16
N ARG A 805 15.32 -4.62 23.93
CA ARG A 805 15.09 -5.37 22.70
C ARG A 805 13.60 -5.57 22.41
N VAL A 806 12.82 -6.02 23.40
CA VAL A 806 11.38 -6.25 23.21
C VAL A 806 10.63 -4.94 23.00
N LYS A 807 10.96 -3.88 23.74
CA LYS A 807 10.35 -2.56 23.54
C LYS A 807 10.70 -1.95 22.18
N SER A 808 11.89 -2.22 21.65
CA SER A 808 12.33 -1.75 20.32
C SER A 808 11.47 -2.29 19.17
N ALA A 809 10.69 -3.36 19.41
CA ALA A 809 9.68 -3.80 18.45
C ALA A 809 8.55 -2.78 18.22
N ILE A 810 8.50 -1.68 18.99
CA ILE A 810 7.60 -0.55 18.71
C ILE A 810 7.84 0.02 17.30
N PHE A 811 9.06 -0.09 16.76
CA PHE A 811 9.40 0.39 15.42
C PHE A 811 8.95 -0.55 14.29
N GLU A 812 8.66 -1.82 14.57
CA GLU A 812 8.33 -2.83 13.53
C GLU A 812 7.00 -2.56 12.80
N GLY A 813 6.06 -1.89 13.46
CA GLY A 813 4.77 -1.53 12.87
C GLY A 813 4.73 -0.15 12.23
N MET A 814 5.80 0.63 12.33
CA MET A 814 5.90 1.95 11.72
C MET A 814 6.19 1.83 10.22
N SER A 815 5.67 2.77 9.43
CA SER A 815 6.05 2.88 8.02
C SER A 815 7.50 3.39 7.90
N PRO A 816 8.24 3.03 6.83
CA PRO A 816 9.53 3.65 6.55
C PRO A 816 9.41 5.17 6.47
N GLY A 817 10.33 5.89 7.11
CA GLY A 817 10.33 7.35 7.20
C GLY A 817 9.51 7.94 8.37
N GLY A 818 8.84 7.11 9.18
CA GLY A 818 8.22 7.54 10.43
C GLY A 818 9.26 8.07 11.45
N VAL A 819 8.80 8.70 12.53
CA VAL A 819 9.69 9.39 13.48
C VAL A 819 9.81 8.65 14.81
N ALA A 820 11.04 8.27 15.17
CA ALA A 820 11.40 7.74 16.47
C ALA A 820 11.96 8.86 17.36
N VAL A 821 11.25 9.21 18.42
CA VAL A 821 11.70 10.15 19.46
C VAL A 821 12.34 9.33 20.58
N ILE A 822 13.64 9.44 20.77
CA ILE A 822 14.42 8.55 21.65
C ILE A 822 15.18 9.36 22.70
N ASN A 823 15.06 8.95 23.96
CA ASN A 823 15.87 9.52 25.03
C ASN A 823 17.34 9.10 24.86
N ARG A 824 18.25 10.07 24.70
CA ARG A 824 19.67 9.81 24.49
C ARG A 824 20.39 9.31 25.75
N ASP A 825 19.90 9.67 26.93
CA ASP A 825 20.52 9.36 28.22
C ASP A 825 20.07 8.02 28.81
N MET A 826 19.21 7.28 28.12
CA MET A 826 18.66 6.02 28.64
C MET A 826 19.65 4.85 28.55
N LEU A 827 19.47 3.87 29.43
CA LEU A 827 20.15 2.57 29.34
C LEU A 827 19.81 1.88 28.01
N GLU A 828 20.78 1.17 27.44
CA GLU A 828 20.64 0.45 26.16
C GLU A 828 20.32 1.35 24.96
N PHE A 829 20.65 2.65 25.03
CA PHE A 829 20.44 3.62 23.96
C PHE A 829 20.88 3.10 22.58
N GLU A 830 22.13 2.61 22.47
CA GLU A 830 22.70 2.14 21.19
C GLU A 830 21.88 1.02 20.54
N MET A 831 21.32 0.12 21.36
CA MET A 831 20.45 -0.95 20.88
C MET A 831 19.15 -0.40 20.30
N VAL A 832 18.50 0.51 21.03
CA VAL A 832 17.23 1.10 20.61
C VAL A 832 17.42 2.00 19.39
N PHE A 833 18.48 2.81 19.37
CA PHE A 833 18.84 3.66 18.24
C PHE A 833 19.10 2.81 16.99
N SER A 834 19.91 1.77 17.10
CA SER A 834 20.18 0.82 16.00
C SER A 834 18.90 0.14 15.50
N ALA A 835 17.96 -0.20 16.39
CA ALA A 835 16.68 -0.78 16.00
C ALA A 835 15.81 0.21 15.23
N ALA A 836 15.78 1.50 15.59
CA ALA A 836 15.06 2.53 14.85
C ALA A 836 15.66 2.73 13.44
N ILE A 837 16.99 2.83 13.34
CA ILE A 837 17.70 2.96 12.05
C ILE A 837 17.47 1.74 11.16
N LYS A 838 17.55 0.52 11.72
CA LYS A 838 17.30 -0.74 10.98
C LYS A 838 15.88 -0.81 10.40
N ASN A 839 14.91 -0.16 11.05
CA ASN A 839 13.53 -0.07 10.56
C ASN A 839 13.28 1.20 9.72
N ASN A 840 14.33 1.90 9.26
CA ASN A 840 14.27 3.09 8.41
C ASN A 840 13.46 4.25 9.02
N GLN A 841 13.58 4.46 10.33
CA GLN A 841 12.91 5.57 11.02
C GLN A 841 13.82 6.80 11.05
N ARG A 842 13.24 8.00 10.91
CA ARG A 842 13.91 9.26 11.26
C ARG A 842 14.01 9.34 12.77
N VAL A 843 15.19 9.62 13.30
CA VAL A 843 15.39 9.71 14.75
C VAL A 843 15.46 11.17 15.17
N ILE A 844 14.76 11.52 16.24
CA ILE A 844 14.94 12.77 17.00
C ILE A 844 15.37 12.39 18.41
N LEU A 845 16.54 12.86 18.82
CA LEU A 845 17.10 12.61 20.14
C LEU A 845 16.67 13.68 21.12
N PHE A 846 16.28 13.29 22.32
CA PHE A 846 16.04 14.23 23.43
C PHE A 846 16.80 13.79 24.68
N GLY A 847 17.13 14.74 25.55
CA GLY A 847 17.87 14.44 26.78
C GLY A 847 18.83 15.56 27.17
N GLU A 848 19.73 15.30 28.10
CA GLU A 848 20.77 16.24 28.57
C GLU A 848 22.07 16.12 27.76
N HIS A 849 22.30 14.97 27.16
CA HIS A 849 23.47 14.70 26.32
C HIS A 849 23.66 15.76 25.22
N GLU A 850 24.92 16.06 24.89
CA GLU A 850 25.28 17.04 23.86
C GLU A 850 24.81 16.68 22.45
N GLN A 851 24.55 15.38 22.22
CA GLN A 851 24.03 14.84 20.95
C GLN A 851 22.50 14.85 20.87
N SER A 852 21.80 15.33 21.90
CA SER A 852 20.35 15.45 21.87
C SER A 852 19.94 16.60 20.95
N ASP A 853 19.02 16.32 20.02
CA ASP A 853 18.43 17.35 19.16
C ASP A 853 17.60 18.32 19.99
N ILE A 854 16.82 17.82 20.95
CA ILE A 854 16.12 18.63 21.94
C ILE A 854 16.84 18.42 23.27
N ARG A 855 17.72 19.36 23.63
CA ARG A 855 18.64 19.21 24.74
C ARG A 855 18.20 19.99 25.97
N LEU A 856 18.14 19.35 27.13
CA LEU A 856 17.99 20.01 28.44
C LEU A 856 19.37 20.46 28.92
N ILE A 857 19.50 21.74 29.25
CA ILE A 857 20.76 22.34 29.72
C ILE A 857 20.72 22.49 31.24
N SER A 858 19.59 22.96 31.76
CA SER A 858 19.35 23.05 33.20
C SER A 858 17.85 23.03 33.49
N TYR A 859 17.50 22.60 34.70
CA TYR A 859 16.15 22.67 35.21
C TYR A 859 16.17 23.16 36.65
N ASP A 860 15.38 24.19 36.94
CA ASP A 860 15.17 24.70 38.29
C ASP A 860 13.86 24.14 38.85
N ASN A 861 13.97 23.30 39.89
CA ASN A 861 12.82 22.67 40.54
C ASN A 861 11.90 23.67 41.26
N ALA A 862 12.43 24.81 41.73
CA ALA A 862 11.65 25.79 42.50
C ALA A 862 10.81 26.67 41.58
N THR A 863 11.40 27.13 40.47
CA THR A 863 10.71 27.97 39.48
C THR A 863 10.02 27.16 38.36
N GLN A 864 10.32 25.86 38.28
CA GLN A 864 9.87 24.96 37.21
C GLN A 864 10.31 25.40 35.81
N VAL A 865 11.39 26.19 35.73
CA VAL A 865 11.96 26.67 34.48
C VAL A 865 12.98 25.66 33.97
N ALA A 866 12.77 25.17 32.75
CA ALA A 866 13.77 24.43 31.99
C ALA A 866 14.46 25.35 30.99
N THR A 867 15.79 25.31 30.97
CA THR A 867 16.61 25.89 29.90
C THR A 867 16.95 24.79 28.92
N LEU A 868 16.57 24.94 27.66
CA LEU A 868 16.80 23.94 26.62
C LEU A 868 17.40 24.55 25.35
N SER A 869 17.98 23.73 24.49
CA SER A 869 18.38 24.09 23.13
C SER A 869 17.78 23.10 22.14
N ARG A 870 17.36 23.59 20.97
CA ARG A 870 16.81 22.77 19.89
C ARG A 870 17.73 22.83 18.69
N TYR A 871 18.19 21.67 18.21
CA TYR A 871 19.10 21.49 17.08
C TYR A 871 20.37 22.35 17.16
N GLY A 872 20.92 22.53 18.36
CA GLY A 872 22.08 23.39 18.61
C GLY A 872 21.80 24.90 18.47
N GLY A 873 20.53 25.29 18.42
CA GLY A 873 20.08 26.68 18.41
C GLY A 873 20.23 27.39 19.76
N PRO A 874 19.76 28.64 19.87
CA PRO A 874 19.86 29.43 21.09
C PRO A 874 19.16 28.76 22.28
N GLN A 875 19.57 29.12 23.49
CA GLN A 875 18.92 28.65 24.71
C GLN A 875 17.54 29.27 24.84
N GLU A 876 16.54 28.44 25.10
CA GLU A 876 15.15 28.81 25.33
C GLU A 876 14.77 28.48 26.77
N HIS A 877 14.09 29.40 27.45
CA HIS A 877 13.57 29.19 28.79
C HIS A 877 12.08 28.89 28.71
N ILE A 878 11.69 27.72 29.21
CA ILE A 878 10.29 27.28 29.22
C ILE A 878 9.86 26.95 30.65
N VAL A 879 8.62 27.30 30.98
CA VAL A 879 8.00 26.93 32.26
C VAL A 879 7.19 25.66 32.03
N ILE A 880 7.34 24.68 32.92
CA ILE A 880 6.59 23.42 32.87
C ILE A 880 5.65 23.37 34.08
N GLY A 881 4.35 23.19 33.88
CA GLY A 881 3.37 23.24 34.99
C GLY A 881 3.45 22.10 36.01
N ALA A 882 4.39 21.17 35.81
CA ALA A 882 4.65 20.04 36.67
C ALA A 882 6.11 20.05 37.15
N ALA A 883 6.29 19.92 38.45
CA ALA A 883 7.59 19.95 39.07
C ALA A 883 8.34 18.61 38.96
N GLY A 884 9.66 18.68 38.88
CA GLY A 884 10.56 17.53 38.89
C GLY A 884 11.32 17.37 37.58
N HIS A 885 12.59 16.99 37.71
CA HIS A 885 13.50 16.80 36.57
C HIS A 885 12.95 15.83 35.50
N HIS A 886 12.36 14.72 35.95
CA HIS A 886 11.73 13.74 35.05
C HIS A 886 10.52 14.31 34.27
N MET A 887 9.82 15.33 34.81
CA MET A 887 8.76 16.04 34.10
C MET A 887 9.33 16.94 33.00
N ALA A 888 10.49 17.54 33.23
CA ALA A 888 11.22 18.29 32.20
C ALA A 888 11.64 17.39 31.05
N LEU A 889 12.24 16.22 31.33
CA LEU A 889 12.59 15.25 30.29
C LEU A 889 11.37 14.76 29.49
N ASN A 890 10.23 14.48 30.14
CA ASN A 890 9.01 14.15 29.42
C ASN A 890 8.52 15.31 28.54
N SER A 891 8.65 16.56 29.00
CA SER A 891 8.27 17.75 28.24
C SER A 891 9.14 17.91 26.98
N LEU A 892 10.43 17.56 27.05
CA LEU A 892 11.30 17.52 25.88
C LEU A 892 10.83 16.49 24.84
N ALA A 893 10.38 15.31 25.28
CA ALA A 893 9.78 14.33 24.37
C ALA A 893 8.51 14.89 23.69
N VAL A 894 7.68 15.64 24.43
CA VAL A 894 6.49 16.32 23.85
C VAL A 894 6.89 17.37 22.82
N ILE A 895 7.93 18.16 23.09
CA ILE A 895 8.48 19.15 22.15
C ILE A 895 9.03 18.44 20.90
N ALA A 896 9.73 17.32 21.06
CA ALA A 896 10.24 16.52 19.95
C ALA A 896 9.10 15.96 19.07
N VAL A 897 8.02 15.43 19.68
CA VAL A 897 6.85 14.93 18.93
C VAL A 897 6.16 16.07 18.17
N THR A 898 5.91 17.21 18.81
CA THR A 898 5.22 18.33 18.16
C THR A 898 6.07 18.98 17.07
N THR A 899 7.40 18.98 17.23
CA THR A 899 8.35 19.34 16.18
C THR A 899 8.30 18.34 15.01
N ALA A 900 8.23 17.03 15.30
CA ALA A 900 8.13 15.99 14.27
C ALA A 900 6.85 16.07 13.43
N LEU A 901 5.79 16.66 13.99
CA LEU A 901 4.51 16.90 13.34
C LEU A 901 4.41 18.28 12.69
N ASP A 902 5.50 19.06 12.69
CA ASP A 902 5.58 20.41 12.12
C ASP A 902 4.57 21.40 12.74
N TYR A 903 4.25 21.24 14.03
CA TYR A 903 3.32 22.13 14.74
C TYR A 903 4.01 23.39 15.29
N PRO A 904 3.31 24.54 15.33
CA PRO A 904 3.87 25.79 15.83
C PRO A 904 4.18 25.67 17.32
N LEU A 905 5.42 25.98 17.71
CA LEU A 905 5.90 25.71 19.07
C LEU A 905 5.33 26.65 20.14
N ALA A 906 5.04 27.90 19.81
CA ALA A 906 4.52 28.88 20.77
C ALA A 906 3.27 28.40 21.55
N PRO A 907 2.17 27.96 20.90
CA PRO A 907 0.99 27.45 21.62
C PRO A 907 1.29 26.18 22.43
N ILE A 908 2.24 25.35 21.97
CA ILE A 908 2.68 24.14 22.66
C ILE A 908 3.35 24.50 23.99
N LEU A 909 4.27 25.46 23.97
CA LEU A 909 4.98 25.92 25.17
C LEU A 909 4.03 26.59 26.16
N GLU A 910 3.12 27.44 25.70
CA GLU A 910 2.09 28.03 26.60
C GLU A 910 1.21 26.96 27.24
N ARG A 911 0.84 25.92 26.47
CA ARG A 911 0.03 24.82 26.99
C ARG A 911 0.79 23.99 28.02
N LEU A 912 2.09 23.73 27.84
CA LEU A 912 2.93 23.01 28.79
C LEU A 912 2.98 23.66 30.18
N LYS A 913 2.93 25.00 30.27
CA LYS A 913 2.88 25.74 31.55
C LYS A 913 1.68 25.38 32.42
N THR A 914 0.60 24.92 31.79
CA THR A 914 -0.67 24.62 32.46
C THR A 914 -0.87 23.12 32.74
N PHE A 915 0.08 22.28 32.34
CA PHE A 915 0.00 20.85 32.62
C PHE A 915 0.06 20.58 34.12
N ARG A 916 -0.78 19.68 34.63
CA ARG A 916 -0.77 19.24 36.03
C ARG A 916 -0.45 17.75 36.09
N PRO A 917 0.35 17.28 37.06
CA PRO A 917 0.56 15.84 37.27
C PRO A 917 -0.77 15.11 37.48
N LEU A 918 -0.84 13.86 37.04
CA LEU A 918 -1.99 13.00 37.29
C LEU A 918 -1.99 12.53 38.76
N PRO A 919 -3.17 12.24 39.34
CA PRO A 919 -3.28 11.62 40.66
C PRO A 919 -2.42 10.35 40.76
N GLY A 920 -1.67 10.21 41.85
CA GLY A 920 -0.77 9.07 42.06
C GLY A 920 0.51 9.09 41.24
N ARG A 921 0.82 10.18 40.53
CA ARG A 921 2.00 10.32 39.66
C ARG A 921 2.76 11.63 39.89
N GLY A 922 3.01 11.95 41.16
CA GLY A 922 3.71 13.15 41.59
C GLY A 922 2.80 14.37 41.75
N GLU A 923 1.50 14.14 41.99
CA GLU A 923 0.56 15.21 42.34
C GLU A 923 0.93 15.78 43.70
N GLU A 924 1.08 17.10 43.78
CA GLU A 924 1.35 17.83 45.00
C GLU A 924 0.08 18.49 45.52
N LYS A 925 -0.26 18.25 46.78
CA LYS A 925 -1.44 18.81 47.44
C LYS A 925 -1.09 19.26 48.86
N LEU A 926 -1.60 20.41 49.24
CA LEU A 926 -1.66 20.81 50.64
C LEU A 926 -2.87 20.11 51.27
N ILE A 927 -2.64 19.30 52.30
CA ILE A 927 -3.71 18.55 52.97
C ILE A 927 -3.72 18.86 54.47
N ARG A 928 -4.88 18.64 55.10
CA ARG A 928 -5.05 18.66 56.54
C ARG A 928 -5.37 17.24 57.01
N PHE A 929 -4.69 16.79 58.04
CA PHE A 929 -4.91 15.50 58.66
C PHE A 929 -4.80 15.66 60.17
N LYS A 930 -5.87 15.34 60.91
CA LYS A 930 -5.96 15.52 62.37
C LYS A 930 -5.50 16.90 62.86
N GLY A 931 -5.96 17.96 62.19
CA GLY A 931 -5.62 19.35 62.53
C GLY A 931 -4.20 19.81 62.16
N ARG A 932 -3.37 18.96 61.55
CA ARG A 932 -2.04 19.33 61.04
C ARG A 932 -2.06 19.55 59.55
N GLN A 933 -1.35 20.57 59.07
CA GLN A 933 -1.31 20.96 57.66
C GLN A 933 0.07 20.74 57.05
N PHE A 934 0.16 19.88 56.03
CA PHE A 934 1.43 19.55 55.38
C PHE A 934 1.25 19.31 53.87
N THR A 935 2.35 19.29 53.14
CA THR A 935 2.36 19.07 51.69
C THR A 935 2.54 17.59 51.38
N LEU A 936 1.57 16.98 50.71
CA LEU A 936 1.61 15.59 50.26
C LEU A 936 1.98 15.51 48.77
N ILE A 937 3.03 14.75 48.47
CA ILE A 937 3.39 14.30 47.12
C ILE A 937 2.85 12.87 46.94
N ASN A 938 1.77 12.76 46.17
CA ASN A 938 1.13 11.49 45.84
C ASN A 938 1.75 10.86 44.59
N ASP A 939 2.63 9.88 44.78
CA ASP A 939 3.24 9.07 43.72
C ASP A 939 3.01 7.56 43.94
N ALA A 940 1.84 7.23 44.50
CA ALA A 940 1.49 5.90 45.00
C ALA A 940 0.89 4.95 43.95
N TYR A 941 1.01 5.27 42.65
CA TYR A 941 0.46 4.41 41.58
C TYR A 941 1.31 3.17 41.30
N ASN A 942 2.62 3.35 41.11
CA ASN A 942 3.55 2.23 40.89
C ASN A 942 5.00 2.64 41.22
N ALA A 943 5.88 1.66 41.41
CA ALA A 943 7.28 1.90 41.71
C ALA A 943 8.23 0.95 40.97
N ASN A 944 9.41 1.49 40.66
CA ASN A 944 10.62 0.83 40.18
C ASN A 944 11.83 1.73 40.57
N PRO A 945 13.08 1.24 40.48
CA PRO A 945 14.25 1.94 41.03
C PRO A 945 14.40 3.38 40.52
N GLY A 946 14.26 3.58 39.21
CA GLY A 946 14.37 4.91 38.60
C GLY A 946 13.28 5.87 39.07
N SER A 947 12.02 5.40 39.13
CA SER A 947 10.92 6.24 39.62
C SER A 947 11.02 6.55 41.11
N MET A 948 11.53 5.63 41.94
CA MET A 948 11.74 5.86 43.37
C MET A 948 12.77 6.97 43.59
N ALA A 949 13.91 6.89 42.91
CA ALA A 949 14.94 7.91 42.98
C ALA A 949 14.41 9.29 42.56
N ALA A 950 13.64 9.36 41.47
CA ALA A 950 13.06 10.62 40.99
C ALA A 950 12.03 11.23 41.97
N ALA A 951 11.26 10.40 42.68
CA ALA A 951 10.30 10.87 43.68
C ALA A 951 10.98 11.38 44.96
N LEU A 952 12.04 10.69 45.41
CA LEU A 952 12.87 11.15 46.53
C LEU A 952 13.55 12.47 46.20
N ASP A 953 14.12 12.60 45.01
CA ASP A 953 14.73 13.84 44.51
C ASP A 953 13.73 15.01 44.50
N ARG A 954 12.48 14.74 44.07
CA ARG A 954 11.40 15.73 44.11
C ARG A 954 11.10 16.19 45.54
N LEU A 955 11.03 15.28 46.51
CA LEU A 955 10.83 15.62 47.92
C LEU A 955 12.00 16.43 48.47
N GLY A 956 13.24 16.09 48.10
CA GLY A 956 14.44 16.84 48.50
C GLY A 956 14.42 18.31 48.03
N HIS A 957 13.82 18.57 46.87
CA HIS A 957 13.65 19.92 46.31
C HIS A 957 12.40 20.65 46.78
N LEU A 958 11.55 20.02 47.59
CA LEU A 958 10.41 20.70 48.21
C LEU A 958 10.90 21.64 49.31
N THR A 959 10.42 22.88 49.29
CA THR A 959 10.59 23.82 50.40
C THR A 959 9.60 23.43 51.51
N VAL A 960 10.14 23.03 52.66
CA VAL A 960 9.38 22.60 53.83
C VAL A 960 9.82 23.41 55.04
N GLU A 961 8.88 23.74 55.92
CA GLU A 961 9.17 24.36 57.23
C GLU A 961 9.41 23.30 58.30
N GLY A 962 8.80 22.11 58.11
CA GLY A 962 8.98 20.93 58.94
C GLY A 962 9.95 19.91 58.32
N GLN A 963 9.65 18.62 58.48
CA GLN A 963 10.47 17.50 58.02
C GLN A 963 10.12 17.03 56.60
N ARG A 964 11.11 16.45 55.93
CA ARG A 964 10.94 15.63 54.72
C ARG A 964 10.71 14.19 55.13
N ILE A 965 9.49 13.71 54.95
CA ILE A 965 9.05 12.37 55.32
C ILE A 965 8.80 11.53 54.06
N ALA A 966 9.46 10.38 53.93
CA ALA A 966 9.23 9.45 52.83
C ALA A 966 8.55 8.16 53.33
N ILE A 967 7.40 7.83 52.73
CA ILE A 967 6.60 6.65 53.01
C ILE A 967 6.63 5.73 51.78
N LEU A 968 7.42 4.66 51.86
CA LEU A 968 7.79 3.83 50.73
C LEU A 968 7.27 2.39 50.87
N GLY A 969 6.39 1.97 49.98
CA GLY A 969 6.08 0.56 49.72
C GLY A 969 7.16 -0.10 48.87
N GLN A 970 7.30 -1.42 48.97
CA GLN A 970 8.28 -2.16 48.19
C GLN A 970 8.02 -2.07 46.67
N MET A 971 9.10 -2.23 45.91
CA MET A 971 9.08 -2.35 44.45
C MET A 971 8.91 -3.82 44.05
N GLU A 972 7.97 -4.08 43.16
CA GLU A 972 7.68 -5.43 42.63
C GLU A 972 8.33 -5.69 41.26
N ASP A 973 8.32 -6.95 40.82
CA ASP A 973 8.84 -7.41 39.52
C ASP A 973 10.35 -7.16 39.29
N LEU A 974 11.17 -7.24 40.34
CA LEU A 974 12.63 -7.04 40.30
C LEU A 974 13.45 -8.34 40.31
N GLY A 975 12.78 -9.49 40.40
CA GLY A 975 13.43 -10.81 40.41
C GLY A 975 14.35 -11.01 41.62
N PRO A 976 15.37 -11.90 41.51
CA PRO A 976 16.26 -12.26 42.62
C PRO A 976 17.06 -11.08 43.20
N SER A 977 17.23 -9.99 42.45
CA SER A 977 17.98 -8.80 42.87
C SER A 977 17.12 -7.74 43.57
N ALA A 978 15.87 -8.06 43.94
CA ALA A 978 14.95 -7.11 44.56
C ALA A 978 15.58 -6.36 45.76
N GLU A 979 16.17 -7.07 46.72
CA GLU A 979 16.76 -6.47 47.92
C GLU A 979 17.95 -5.53 47.61
N HIS A 980 18.75 -5.88 46.59
CA HIS A 980 19.84 -5.02 46.13
C HIS A 980 19.31 -3.67 45.63
N TYR A 981 18.26 -3.67 44.79
CA TYR A 981 17.66 -2.45 44.27
C TYR A 981 16.97 -1.60 45.34
N HIS A 982 16.40 -2.21 46.38
CA HIS A 982 15.85 -1.47 47.51
C HIS A 982 16.98 -0.81 48.32
N THR A 983 18.06 -1.54 48.60
CA THR A 983 19.22 -1.02 49.32
C THR A 983 19.92 0.11 48.56
N ALA A 984 19.96 0.04 47.23
CA ALA A 984 20.54 1.10 46.40
C ALA A 984 19.82 2.45 46.50
N LEU A 985 18.59 2.50 47.05
CA LEU A 985 17.88 3.77 47.27
C LEU A 985 18.51 4.65 48.36
N LEU A 986 19.41 4.12 49.20
CA LEU A 986 20.09 4.89 50.25
C LEU A 986 20.80 6.13 49.69
N GLU A 987 21.46 6.01 48.54
CA GLU A 987 22.14 7.13 47.88
C GLU A 987 21.16 8.26 47.53
N ALA A 988 19.95 7.91 47.06
CA ALA A 988 18.92 8.89 46.74
C ALA A 988 18.32 9.54 48.01
N VAL A 989 18.18 8.76 49.09
CA VAL A 989 17.71 9.23 50.39
C VAL A 989 18.67 10.25 51.00
N GLU A 990 19.97 9.96 50.97
CA GLU A 990 21.02 10.86 51.44
C GLU A 990 21.07 12.15 50.61
N ARG A 991 21.07 12.02 49.28
CA ARG A 991 21.08 13.18 48.37
C ARG A 991 19.87 14.09 48.59
N ALA A 992 18.69 13.50 48.77
CA ALA A 992 17.45 14.25 49.00
C ALA A 992 17.31 14.79 50.43
N LYS A 993 18.25 14.49 51.33
CA LYS A 993 18.22 14.90 52.75
C LYS A 993 16.88 14.57 53.41
N ILE A 994 16.44 13.32 53.25
CA ILE A 994 15.21 12.85 53.88
C ILE A 994 15.43 12.70 55.38
N ASP A 995 14.55 13.32 56.15
CA ASP A 995 14.63 13.36 57.62
C ASP A 995 14.11 12.07 58.24
N THR A 996 12.95 11.57 57.78
CA THR A 996 12.31 10.37 58.35
C THR A 996 11.77 9.45 57.25
N LEU A 997 11.99 8.14 57.40
CA LEU A 997 11.50 7.11 56.48
C LEU A 997 10.58 6.10 57.15
N TYR A 998 9.51 5.77 56.44
CA TYR A 998 8.60 4.67 56.73
C TYR A 998 8.60 3.71 55.55
N VAL A 999 8.87 2.43 55.79
CA VAL A 999 8.98 1.44 54.73
C VAL A 999 8.05 0.24 54.96
N VAL A 1000 7.40 -0.22 53.89
CA VAL A 1000 6.46 -1.35 53.93
C VAL A 1000 6.95 -2.47 53.01
N GLY A 1001 7.14 -3.65 53.59
CA GLY A 1001 7.44 -4.89 52.87
C GLY A 1001 8.82 -5.50 53.19
N PRO A 1002 8.98 -6.82 53.01
CA PRO A 1002 10.18 -7.56 53.41
C PRO A 1002 11.46 -7.15 52.69
N HIS A 1003 11.39 -6.64 51.45
CA HIS A 1003 12.58 -6.32 50.66
C HIS A 1003 13.38 -5.10 51.14
N TYR A 1004 12.84 -4.34 52.11
CA TYR A 1004 13.56 -3.23 52.74
C TYR A 1004 14.44 -3.63 53.92
N ARG A 1005 14.56 -4.93 54.29
CA ARG A 1005 15.34 -5.34 55.48
C ARG A 1005 16.77 -4.78 55.49
N THR A 1006 17.58 -5.09 54.48
CA THR A 1006 18.96 -4.58 54.41
C THR A 1006 19.02 -3.05 54.26
N PHE A 1007 18.07 -2.44 53.53
CA PHE A 1007 17.96 -0.98 53.44
C PHE A 1007 17.73 -0.35 54.82
N TRP A 1008 16.81 -0.90 55.60
CA TRP A 1008 16.41 -0.42 56.92
C TRP A 1008 17.56 -0.50 57.92
N GLU A 1009 18.27 -1.63 57.97
CA GLU A 1009 19.43 -1.85 58.86
C GLU A 1009 20.58 -0.86 58.62
N ARG A 1010 20.66 -0.28 57.42
CA ARG A 1010 21.71 0.68 57.03
C ARG A 1010 21.32 2.14 57.21
N LEU A 1011 20.04 2.46 57.48
CA LEU A 1011 19.63 3.82 57.80
C LEU A 1011 20.17 4.25 59.15
N SER A 1012 20.46 5.54 59.30
CA SER A 1012 20.77 6.10 60.61
C SER A 1012 19.56 6.00 61.55
N THR A 1013 19.77 5.78 62.84
CA THR A 1013 18.67 5.68 63.82
C THR A 1013 17.79 6.93 63.84
N ALA A 1014 18.34 8.11 63.52
CA ALA A 1014 17.60 9.36 63.43
C ALA A 1014 16.61 9.39 62.25
N GLN A 1015 16.84 8.61 61.19
CA GLN A 1015 15.99 8.55 60.00
C GLN A 1015 14.95 7.43 60.04
N GLN A 1016 15.02 6.54 61.04
CA GLN A 1016 14.17 5.36 61.14
C GLN A 1016 12.83 5.71 61.80
N GLY A 1017 11.78 5.90 60.98
CA GLY A 1017 10.39 6.00 61.43
C GLY A 1017 9.80 4.63 61.80
N ALA A 1018 9.44 3.81 60.80
CA ALA A 1018 9.13 2.39 61.02
C ALA A 1018 9.34 1.50 59.78
N HIS A 1019 9.73 0.24 60.01
CA HIS A 1019 9.66 -0.85 59.02
C HIS A 1019 8.53 -1.80 59.41
N VAL A 1020 7.49 -1.87 58.58
CA VAL A 1020 6.29 -2.66 58.87
C VAL A 1020 5.96 -3.65 57.75
N ALA A 1021 5.19 -4.68 58.10
CA ALA A 1021 4.79 -5.74 57.18
C ALA A 1021 3.52 -5.42 56.39
N SER A 1022 2.68 -4.46 56.82
CA SER A 1022 1.39 -4.14 56.19
C SER A 1022 1.04 -2.66 56.25
N ILE A 1023 0.10 -2.25 55.38
CA ILE A 1023 -0.47 -0.90 55.34
C ILE A 1023 -1.23 -0.56 56.62
N GLU A 1024 -1.91 -1.53 57.22
CA GLU A 1024 -2.68 -1.37 58.46
C GLU A 1024 -1.75 -1.06 59.64
N ALA A 1025 -0.62 -1.78 59.75
CA ALA A 1025 0.40 -1.48 60.74
C ALA A 1025 1.01 -0.10 60.50
N LEU A 1026 1.21 0.28 59.24
CA LEU A 1026 1.72 1.60 58.87
C LEU A 1026 0.76 2.73 59.32
N LYS A 1027 -0.55 2.58 59.11
CA LYS A 1027 -1.55 3.58 59.53
C LYS A 1027 -1.51 3.85 61.04
N THR A 1028 -1.37 2.79 61.84
CA THR A 1028 -1.26 2.91 63.30
C THR A 1028 -0.06 3.76 63.70
N VAL A 1029 1.09 3.57 63.04
CA VAL A 1029 2.30 4.34 63.32
C VAL A 1029 2.18 5.79 62.85
N LEU A 1030 1.63 6.00 61.65
CA LEU A 1030 1.51 7.33 61.03
C LEU A 1030 0.46 8.23 61.72
N ALA A 1031 -0.43 7.66 62.53
CA ALA A 1031 -1.57 8.34 63.12
C ALA A 1031 -1.24 9.66 63.82
N ASP A 1032 -0.07 9.75 64.47
CA ASP A 1032 0.37 10.92 65.24
C ASP A 1032 1.77 11.41 64.81
N THR A 1033 2.17 11.12 63.57
CA THR A 1033 3.53 11.38 63.06
C THR A 1033 3.73 12.81 62.53
N PHE A 1034 2.74 13.37 61.84
CA PHE A 1034 2.91 14.58 61.02
C PHE A 1034 2.83 15.88 61.82
N ASN A 1035 3.62 16.86 61.43
CA ASN A 1035 3.62 18.22 61.96
C ASN A 1035 3.22 19.24 60.88
N ASP A 1036 2.92 20.46 61.32
CA ASP A 1036 2.65 21.58 60.40
C ASP A 1036 3.89 21.91 59.58
N GLY A 1037 3.73 22.09 58.28
CA GLY A 1037 4.80 22.46 57.36
C GLY A 1037 5.67 21.29 56.87
N ASP A 1038 5.35 20.03 57.21
CA ASP A 1038 6.04 18.85 56.69
C ASP A 1038 5.85 18.70 55.16
N GLY A 1039 6.80 17.99 54.53
CA GLY A 1039 6.70 17.48 53.17
C GLY A 1039 6.68 15.96 53.18
N VAL A 1040 5.61 15.37 52.69
CA VAL A 1040 5.35 13.93 52.78
C VAL A 1040 5.29 13.31 51.38
N LEU A 1041 6.14 12.34 51.09
CA LEU A 1041 6.07 11.54 49.87
C LEU A 1041 5.44 10.18 50.18
N VAL A 1042 4.44 9.78 49.39
CA VAL A 1042 3.90 8.40 49.43
C VAL A 1042 4.13 7.72 48.09
N LYS A 1043 4.85 6.59 48.09
CA LYS A 1043 5.20 5.86 46.86
C LYS A 1043 5.30 4.36 47.08
N GLY A 1044 4.92 3.55 46.09
CA GLY A 1044 5.08 2.09 46.13
C GLY A 1044 4.49 1.43 44.88
N SER A 1045 4.76 0.13 44.69
CA SER A 1045 4.10 -0.64 43.63
C SER A 1045 2.60 -0.77 43.89
N ASN A 1046 1.77 -0.80 42.85
CA ASN A 1046 0.29 -0.76 43.02
C ASN A 1046 -0.25 -1.83 43.98
N SER A 1047 0.32 -3.04 43.92
CA SER A 1047 -0.02 -4.20 44.77
C SER A 1047 0.24 -3.97 46.26
N THR A 1048 1.16 -3.08 46.62
CA THR A 1048 1.45 -2.75 48.03
C THR A 1048 0.32 -1.97 48.70
N GLY A 1049 -0.60 -1.39 47.92
CA GLY A 1049 -1.76 -0.68 48.47
C GLY A 1049 -1.47 0.72 49.01
N MET A 1050 -0.31 1.31 48.69
CA MET A 1050 0.07 2.66 49.16
C MET A 1050 -0.95 3.76 48.80
N HIS A 1051 -1.71 3.60 47.72
CA HIS A 1051 -2.83 4.50 47.39
C HIS A 1051 -3.90 4.57 48.50
N LYS A 1052 -4.03 3.53 49.33
CA LYS A 1052 -4.93 3.52 50.51
C LYS A 1052 -4.41 4.36 51.67
N ILE A 1053 -3.10 4.59 51.75
CA ILE A 1053 -2.50 5.55 52.70
C ILE A 1053 -2.86 6.96 52.25
N VAL A 1054 -2.66 7.27 50.98
CA VAL A 1054 -3.04 8.57 50.39
C VAL A 1054 -4.52 8.85 50.62
N ALA A 1055 -5.41 7.92 50.25
CA ALA A 1055 -6.84 8.10 50.43
C ALA A 1055 -7.25 8.28 51.91
N TRP A 1056 -6.54 7.63 52.83
CA TRP A 1056 -6.76 7.79 54.27
C TRP A 1056 -6.33 9.18 54.75
N LEU A 1057 -5.14 9.64 54.36
CA LEU A 1057 -4.65 10.98 54.68
C LEU A 1057 -5.54 12.07 54.09
N GLU A 1058 -6.12 11.85 52.90
CA GLU A 1058 -7.04 12.79 52.26
C GLU A 1058 -8.48 12.75 52.84
N SER A 1059 -8.86 11.71 53.58
CA SER A 1059 -10.24 11.51 54.07
C SER A 1059 -10.58 12.18 55.41
N GLU A 1060 -9.57 12.50 56.23
CA GLU A 1060 -9.76 13.13 57.56
C GLU A 1060 -9.44 14.63 57.51
N GLN A 1061 -10.25 15.39 56.76
CA GLN A 1061 -10.05 16.84 56.54
C GLN A 1061 -10.70 17.77 57.59
N ASP A 1062 -11.37 17.25 58.61
CA ASP A 1062 -12.04 18.08 59.64
C ASP A 1062 -11.04 18.88 60.50
#